data_AF-A0A258CUK2-F1
#
_entry.id   AF-A0A258CUK2-F1
#
_cell.length_a   1.000
_cell.length_b   1.000
_cell.length_c   1.000
_cell.angle_alpha   90.00
_cell.angle_beta   90.00
_cell.angle_gamma   90.00
#
_symmetry.space_group_name_H-M   'P 1'
#
loop_
_entity.id
_entity.type
_entity.pdbx_description
1 polymer ?
#
loop_
_entity_poly.entity_id
_entity_poly.type
_entity_poly.pdbx_seq_one_letter_code
_entity_poly.pdbx_strand_id
1 'polypeptide(L)'
;MATLLLQVAGSALGSAVGGPIGAVLGQALGGIAGARIDQSLLGGSASTRRVEGPRLTEVSGLAATEGAAIPRVYGRARLGGQLIWATRFEEEIKVTVTRTKTGGKGSPRAKTVETTYAYHANLAIGLCEGRIAFVRRIWADGRELDVTTVAMRVHRGDEAQEADPLIAAKEAGETPAYRGLAYVVFERFPLADYGNRVPQFSFEVVRPVEGLAQMIRAVTLIPGAGEFVYETRAVNHEPEPGITASLTRHQLYGGADVDTALAHLTALCPALRRVALVVTWFGDDLRAGACSIAPRVETAHKPTLGAEWAVAGLDRAAARVVSEAEGRPAFGGTPSDESVIRLIRRLRDDYGLEVVLYPFVMMDIPAGNAMPDPVSGLPGQPRYPWRGRITCTPAPGAPGSVDGTAEAEAQMAAFLGSVTASDVVAEGERIVCAAPDEWSYRRFVLHHARLAQVAGGVAGFVLGSEMPGLTHVRGTNGYPMVAGLVDLAGQVATVLPGATLTYAADWTEYGADVRAGGGDVAFPLDPLWASPAIGAIGIDFYPPLSDWRDGAGHADSAFATGPADLGYLRSRLTGGEAYDWSYADAAGRAAQVRLPITDGVHGKPWVFRPKDLVGWWSNPHVERVGGVETAPTAFQPGAKPIWLTEIGIPAVDKGANAPNVFPDAKSAESGAPYFSSGARDDLVQARGLEAVISGFDPAREGFEAGRNPVHPVTGIRMVDPANIFVWSYDARPYPAFPDLGGIWADEAAHDTGHWLNGRI
;
A
#
# COMPACT_ATOMS: atom_id res chain seq x y z
N MET A 1 -1.06 -36.08 -8.32
CA MET A 1 0.40 -36.15 -8.64
C MET A 1 1.10 -37.33 -7.97
N ALA A 2 0.64 -37.77 -6.78
CA ALA A 2 1.24 -38.90 -6.06
C ALA A 2 1.19 -40.22 -6.85
N THR A 3 0.11 -40.48 -7.60
CA THR A 3 -0.03 -41.70 -8.43
C THR A 3 1.06 -41.81 -9.51
N LEU A 4 1.40 -40.71 -10.19
CA LEU A 4 2.44 -40.70 -11.23
C LEU A 4 3.84 -40.89 -10.63
N LEU A 5 4.13 -40.19 -9.53
CA LEU A 5 5.44 -40.30 -8.85
C LEU A 5 5.66 -41.70 -8.25
N LEU A 6 4.63 -42.30 -7.64
CA LEU A 6 4.71 -43.64 -7.05
C LEU A 6 4.67 -44.76 -8.10
N GLN A 7 4.05 -44.54 -9.27
CA GLN A 7 4.16 -45.46 -10.41
C GLN A 7 5.56 -45.46 -11.01
N VAL A 8 6.21 -44.29 -11.09
CA VAL A 8 7.60 -44.17 -11.56
C VAL A 8 8.59 -44.75 -10.55
N ALA A 9 8.39 -44.51 -9.26
CA ALA A 9 9.21 -45.12 -8.22
C ALA A 9 8.98 -46.64 -8.11
N GLY A 10 7.72 -47.09 -8.25
CA GLY A 10 7.34 -48.50 -8.23
C GLY A 10 7.83 -49.27 -9.46
N SER A 11 7.89 -48.65 -10.63
CA SER A 11 8.48 -49.25 -11.84
C SER A 11 10.00 -49.37 -11.72
N ALA A 12 10.66 -48.37 -11.11
CA ALA A 12 12.10 -48.40 -10.85
C ALA A 12 12.49 -49.49 -9.84
N LEU A 13 11.73 -49.64 -8.74
CA LEU A 13 11.94 -50.71 -7.75
C LEU A 13 11.57 -52.10 -8.29
N GLY A 14 10.45 -52.22 -9.00
CA GLY A 14 10.00 -53.49 -9.58
C GLY A 14 10.92 -54.00 -10.69
N SER A 15 11.50 -53.11 -11.49
CA SER A 15 12.50 -53.47 -12.52
C SER A 15 13.83 -53.93 -11.92
N ALA A 16 14.25 -53.33 -10.80
CA ALA A 16 15.49 -53.71 -10.11
C ALA A 16 15.44 -55.11 -9.47
N VAL A 17 14.24 -55.60 -9.09
CA VAL A 17 14.08 -56.88 -8.38
C VAL A 17 13.58 -58.02 -9.29
N GLY A 18 12.77 -57.73 -10.31
CA GLY A 18 12.08 -58.77 -11.10
C GLY A 18 12.14 -58.62 -12.62
N GLY A 19 12.99 -57.74 -13.14
CA GLY A 19 13.08 -57.46 -14.58
C GLY A 19 11.78 -56.89 -15.16
N PRO A 20 11.53 -57.02 -16.48
CA PRO A 20 10.40 -56.37 -17.17
C PRO A 20 9.03 -56.75 -16.59
N ILE A 21 8.88 -57.98 -16.09
CA ILE A 21 7.64 -58.47 -15.47
C ILE A 21 7.46 -57.87 -14.06
N GLY A 22 8.56 -57.72 -13.31
CA GLY A 22 8.57 -57.02 -12.02
C GLY A 22 8.25 -55.53 -12.14
N ALA A 23 8.62 -54.88 -13.25
CA ALA A 23 8.28 -53.49 -13.53
C ALA A 23 6.76 -53.29 -13.72
N VAL A 24 6.08 -54.23 -14.38
CA VAL A 24 4.63 -54.20 -14.59
C VAL A 24 3.87 -54.46 -13.29
N LEU A 25 4.33 -55.41 -12.47
CA LEU A 25 3.77 -55.67 -11.13
C LEU A 25 4.01 -54.51 -10.15
N GLY A 26 5.19 -53.87 -10.22
CA GLY A 26 5.54 -52.70 -9.43
C GLY A 26 4.73 -51.45 -9.80
N GLN A 27 4.41 -51.27 -11.09
CA GLN A 27 3.48 -50.22 -11.55
C GLN A 27 2.05 -50.45 -11.05
N ALA A 28 1.59 -51.69 -11.03
CA ALA A 28 0.25 -52.04 -10.55
C ALA A 28 0.11 -51.78 -9.04
N LEU A 29 1.11 -52.15 -8.23
CA LEU A 29 1.11 -51.92 -6.78
C LEU A 29 1.31 -50.44 -6.41
N GLY A 30 2.20 -49.72 -7.11
CA GLY A 30 2.40 -48.28 -6.94
C GLY A 30 1.17 -47.45 -7.34
N GLY A 31 0.42 -47.90 -8.35
CA GLY A 31 -0.85 -47.30 -8.76
C GLY A 31 -1.97 -47.46 -7.74
N ILE A 32 -2.03 -48.59 -7.02
CA ILE A 32 -3.06 -48.85 -6.00
C ILE A 32 -2.79 -48.06 -4.71
N ALA A 33 -1.52 -47.89 -4.32
CA ALA A 33 -1.14 -47.06 -3.17
C ALA A 33 -1.31 -45.56 -3.47
N GLY A 34 -0.90 -45.11 -4.66
CA GLY A 34 -1.12 -43.74 -5.12
C GLY A 34 -2.60 -43.37 -5.26
N ALA A 35 -3.43 -44.31 -5.75
CA ALA A 35 -4.88 -44.12 -5.86
C ALA A 35 -5.56 -43.99 -4.49
N ARG A 36 -5.09 -44.68 -3.43
CA ARG A 36 -5.61 -44.52 -2.07
C ARG A 36 -5.25 -43.18 -1.45
N ILE A 37 -4.06 -42.65 -1.72
CA ILE A 37 -3.63 -41.34 -1.25
C ILE A 37 -4.40 -40.24 -1.97
N ASP A 38 -4.52 -40.32 -3.30
CA ASP A 38 -5.33 -39.38 -4.10
C ASP A 38 -6.82 -39.48 -3.70
N GLN A 39 -7.32 -40.66 -3.31
CA GLN A 39 -8.70 -40.86 -2.81
C GLN A 39 -8.92 -40.35 -1.37
N SER A 40 -7.87 -40.29 -0.54
CA SER A 40 -7.93 -39.69 0.80
C SER A 40 -7.85 -38.17 0.80
N LEU A 41 -7.19 -37.58 -0.23
CA LEU A 41 -7.10 -36.13 -0.44
C LEU A 41 -8.32 -35.54 -1.16
N LEU A 42 -9.08 -36.36 -1.90
CA LEU A 42 -10.26 -35.95 -2.67
C LEU A 42 -11.57 -36.58 -2.15
N GLY A 43 -11.57 -37.07 -0.91
CA GLY A 43 -12.63 -37.94 -0.40
C GLY A 43 -13.95 -37.24 -0.10
N GLY A 44 -14.97 -37.47 -0.95
CA GLY A 44 -16.33 -37.74 -0.47
C GLY A 44 -17.52 -37.10 -1.20
N SER A 45 -17.83 -37.53 -2.44
CA SER A 45 -19.21 -37.89 -2.89
C SER A 45 -19.27 -38.11 -4.42
N ALA A 46 -19.89 -39.24 -4.79
CA ALA A 46 -20.54 -39.63 -6.05
C ALA A 46 -19.98 -39.21 -7.45
N SER A 47 -19.70 -40.23 -8.26
CA SER A 47 -19.58 -40.25 -9.74
C SER A 47 -18.62 -39.25 -10.41
N THR A 48 -17.32 -39.55 -10.38
CA THR A 48 -16.31 -38.81 -11.16
C THR A 48 -16.47 -39.03 -12.67
N ARG A 49 -17.23 -38.17 -13.34
CA ARG A 49 -17.17 -38.01 -14.81
C ARG A 49 -15.81 -37.37 -15.13
N ARG A 50 -14.85 -38.15 -15.63
CA ARG A 50 -13.61 -37.61 -16.18
C ARG A 50 -13.93 -36.83 -17.46
N VAL A 51 -13.97 -35.51 -17.36
CA VAL A 51 -13.96 -34.59 -18.49
C VAL A 51 -12.51 -34.15 -18.66
N GLU A 52 -11.87 -34.53 -19.77
CA GLU A 52 -10.58 -33.95 -20.13
C GLU A 52 -10.82 -32.49 -20.56
N GLY A 53 -10.34 -31.56 -19.73
CA GLY A 53 -10.35 -30.13 -20.05
C GLY A 53 -9.23 -29.73 -21.02
N PRO A 54 -9.24 -28.48 -21.53
CA PRO A 54 -8.20 -27.98 -22.41
C PRO A 54 -6.81 -28.10 -21.77
N ARG A 55 -5.80 -28.49 -22.57
CA ARG A 55 -4.40 -28.59 -22.15
C ARG A 55 -3.77 -27.20 -22.05
N LEU A 56 -2.77 -27.05 -21.18
CA LEU A 56 -1.88 -25.90 -21.17
C LEU A 56 -1.17 -25.82 -22.54
N THR A 57 -1.60 -24.91 -23.39
CA THR A 57 -0.90 -24.52 -24.61
C THR A 57 -0.04 -23.29 -24.30
N GLU A 58 1.04 -23.09 -25.07
CA GLU A 58 1.65 -21.76 -25.19
C GLU A 58 0.55 -20.73 -25.48
N VAL A 59 0.68 -19.50 -24.98
CA VAL A 59 -0.33 -18.44 -25.17
C VAL A 59 -0.59 -18.31 -26.68
N SER A 60 -1.75 -18.82 -27.13
CA SER A 60 -2.15 -18.76 -28.52
C SER A 60 -2.22 -17.29 -28.93
N GLY A 61 -1.60 -16.92 -30.05
CA GLY A 61 -1.71 -15.58 -30.61
C GLY A 61 -3.13 -15.24 -31.08
N LEU A 62 -3.28 -14.08 -31.72
CA LEU A 62 -4.54 -13.65 -32.33
C LEU A 62 -5.06 -14.69 -33.34
N ALA A 63 -6.28 -15.17 -33.13
CA ALA A 63 -6.98 -16.07 -34.05
C ALA A 63 -8.14 -15.37 -34.78
N ALA A 64 -8.59 -15.95 -35.89
CA ALA A 64 -9.72 -15.46 -36.69
C ALA A 64 -10.65 -16.62 -37.13
N THR A 65 -10.83 -17.60 -36.25
CA THR A 65 -11.63 -18.81 -36.50
C THR A 65 -13.07 -18.66 -36.00
N GLU A 66 -14.07 -18.91 -36.84
CA GLU A 66 -15.46 -19.03 -36.41
C GLU A 66 -15.68 -20.28 -35.55
N GLY A 67 -16.50 -20.16 -34.49
CA GLY A 67 -16.77 -21.27 -33.55
C GLY A 67 -15.72 -21.44 -32.44
N ALA A 68 -14.73 -20.55 -32.33
CA ALA A 68 -13.85 -20.49 -31.17
C ALA A 68 -14.63 -20.18 -29.88
N ALA A 69 -14.28 -20.84 -28.78
CA ALA A 69 -14.92 -20.60 -27.48
C ALA A 69 -14.55 -19.23 -26.91
N ILE A 70 -15.48 -18.58 -26.22
CA ILE A 70 -15.23 -17.33 -25.50
C ILE A 70 -14.56 -17.67 -24.14
N PRO A 71 -13.35 -17.15 -23.85
CA PRO A 71 -12.67 -17.43 -22.58
C PRO A 71 -13.40 -16.83 -21.38
N ARG A 72 -13.29 -17.49 -20.23
CA ARG A 72 -13.63 -16.93 -18.91
C ARG A 72 -12.36 -16.70 -18.12
N VAL A 73 -12.16 -15.46 -17.66
CA VAL A 73 -11.00 -15.05 -16.86
C VAL A 73 -11.41 -14.79 -15.42
N TYR A 74 -10.58 -15.21 -14.48
CA TYR A 74 -10.66 -14.88 -13.07
C TYR A 74 -9.29 -14.36 -12.61
N GLY A 75 -9.23 -13.16 -12.07
CA GLY A 75 -7.98 -12.48 -11.74
C GLY A 75 -7.26 -11.97 -12.98
N ARG A 76 -5.97 -12.26 -13.09
CA ARG A 76 -5.10 -11.75 -14.14
C ARG A 76 -4.67 -12.85 -15.09
N ALA A 77 -4.93 -12.68 -16.38
CA ALA A 77 -4.54 -13.65 -17.41
C ALA A 77 -4.06 -12.96 -18.69
N ARG A 78 -3.12 -13.60 -19.40
CA ARG A 78 -2.70 -13.17 -20.75
C ARG A 78 -3.45 -13.97 -21.81
N LEU A 79 -4.09 -13.28 -22.77
CA LEU A 79 -4.90 -13.87 -23.84
C LEU A 79 -4.45 -13.36 -25.21
N GLY A 80 -4.47 -14.17 -26.26
CA GLY A 80 -4.24 -13.71 -27.65
C GLY A 80 -5.42 -12.93 -28.24
N GLY A 81 -6.62 -13.22 -27.76
CA GLY A 81 -7.86 -12.67 -28.29
C GLY A 81 -8.26 -13.28 -29.65
N GLN A 82 -9.43 -12.89 -30.12
CA GLN A 82 -10.06 -13.37 -31.36
C GLN A 82 -10.48 -12.17 -32.20
N LEU A 83 -10.06 -12.11 -33.47
CA LEU A 83 -10.51 -11.08 -34.39
C LEU A 83 -12.01 -11.26 -34.65
N ILE A 84 -12.81 -10.24 -34.32
CA ILE A 84 -14.27 -10.23 -34.46
C ILE A 84 -14.77 -9.25 -35.52
N TRP A 85 -13.95 -8.26 -35.90
CA TRP A 85 -14.23 -7.32 -36.98
C TRP A 85 -12.92 -6.73 -37.51
N ALA A 86 -12.87 -6.45 -38.81
CA ALA A 86 -11.76 -5.75 -39.46
C ALA A 86 -12.21 -5.11 -40.78
N THR A 87 -11.65 -3.95 -41.13
CA THR A 87 -11.81 -3.39 -42.49
C THR A 87 -10.71 -3.90 -43.43
N ARG A 88 -10.85 -3.62 -44.73
CA ARG A 88 -9.70 -3.65 -45.65
C ARG A 88 -8.63 -2.66 -45.18
N PHE A 89 -7.37 -2.93 -45.52
CA PHE A 89 -6.26 -2.03 -45.18
C PHE A 89 -6.41 -0.66 -45.86
N GLU A 90 -6.10 0.39 -45.11
CA GLU A 90 -6.04 1.76 -45.60
C GLU A 90 -4.62 2.07 -46.07
N GLU A 91 -4.45 2.41 -47.35
CA GLU A 91 -3.18 2.80 -47.95
C GLU A 91 -3.06 4.34 -47.95
N GLU A 92 -1.99 4.86 -47.36
CA GLU A 92 -1.63 6.28 -47.37
C GLU A 92 -0.37 6.48 -48.23
N ILE A 93 -0.50 7.28 -49.30
CA ILE A 93 0.59 7.57 -50.23
C ILE A 93 1.29 8.86 -49.82
N LYS A 94 2.57 8.80 -49.44
CA LYS A 94 3.40 9.96 -49.11
C LYS A 94 4.41 10.22 -50.24
N VAL A 95 4.33 11.40 -50.86
CA VAL A 95 5.25 11.81 -51.94
C VAL A 95 6.23 12.85 -51.42
N THR A 96 7.51 12.51 -51.32
CA THR A 96 8.61 13.40 -50.94
C THR A 96 9.42 13.78 -52.18
N VAL A 97 9.57 15.09 -52.44
CA VAL A 97 10.35 15.58 -53.59
C VAL A 97 11.65 16.20 -53.10
N THR A 98 12.75 15.47 -53.24
CA THR A 98 14.08 15.93 -52.84
C THR A 98 14.80 16.52 -54.05
N ARG A 99 15.20 17.80 -53.93
CA ARG A 99 16.05 18.49 -54.92
C ARG A 99 17.47 18.52 -54.41
N THR A 100 18.34 17.68 -54.95
CA THR A 100 19.77 17.71 -54.64
C THR A 100 20.41 18.99 -55.18
N LYS A 101 21.09 19.74 -54.32
CA LYS A 101 22.02 20.82 -54.73
C LYS A 101 23.33 20.17 -55.19
N THR A 102 23.45 19.88 -56.48
CA THR A 102 24.76 19.63 -57.10
C THR A 102 25.37 20.97 -57.51
N GLY A 103 26.53 21.29 -56.92
CA GLY A 103 27.31 22.49 -57.24
C GLY A 103 27.98 22.34 -58.60
N GLY A 104 27.45 23.01 -59.62
CA GLY A 104 28.05 23.11 -60.94
C GLY A 104 27.17 23.92 -61.90
N LYS A 105 27.71 25.01 -62.46
CA LYS A 105 27.03 25.81 -63.49
C LYS A 105 26.84 24.96 -64.75
N GLY A 106 25.64 24.39 -64.96
CA GLY A 106 25.24 23.92 -66.29
C GLY A 106 24.31 22.70 -66.41
N SER A 107 24.11 21.87 -65.38
CA SER A 107 23.29 20.65 -65.52
C SER A 107 21.86 20.81 -64.98
N PRO A 108 20.83 20.24 -65.63
CA PRO A 108 19.45 20.32 -65.17
C PRO A 108 19.30 19.64 -63.80
N ARG A 109 18.58 20.28 -62.88
CA ARG A 109 18.31 19.78 -61.53
C ARG A 109 17.65 18.40 -61.60
N ALA A 110 18.31 17.36 -61.12
CA ALA A 110 17.66 16.08 -60.88
C ALA A 110 16.59 16.28 -59.79
N LYS A 111 15.31 16.10 -60.16
CA LYS A 111 14.23 15.95 -59.19
C LYS A 111 14.16 14.48 -58.82
N THR A 112 14.45 14.15 -57.57
CA THR A 112 14.12 12.83 -57.04
C THR A 112 12.72 12.93 -56.45
N VAL A 113 11.77 12.18 -57.01
CA VAL A 113 10.41 12.02 -56.45
C VAL A 113 10.41 10.65 -55.78
N GLU A 114 10.28 10.63 -54.46
CA GLU A 114 10.19 9.43 -53.66
C GLU A 114 8.73 9.26 -53.21
N THR A 115 8.07 8.19 -53.67
CA THR A 115 6.73 7.83 -53.23
C THR A 115 6.84 6.69 -52.22
N THR A 116 6.43 6.92 -50.99
CA THR A 116 6.34 5.90 -49.93
C THR A 116 4.89 5.57 -49.64
N TYR A 117 4.64 4.32 -49.26
CA TYR A 117 3.31 3.79 -48.93
C TYR A 117 3.28 3.43 -47.45
N ALA A 118 2.24 3.84 -46.73
CA ALA A 118 1.98 3.47 -45.35
C ALA A 118 0.62 2.77 -45.24
N TYR A 119 0.60 1.60 -44.58
CA TYR A 119 -0.60 0.79 -44.43
C TYR A 119 -1.13 0.85 -43.00
N HIS A 120 -2.45 0.96 -42.86
CA HIS A 120 -3.13 0.99 -41.58
C HIS A 120 -4.29 -0.02 -41.54
N ALA A 121 -4.58 -0.57 -40.35
CA ALA A 121 -5.69 -1.48 -40.14
C ALA A 121 -6.67 -0.96 -39.08
N ASN A 122 -7.97 -1.14 -39.33
CA ASN A 122 -9.01 -1.04 -38.30
C ASN A 122 -9.40 -2.45 -37.88
N LEU A 123 -9.34 -2.74 -36.59
CA LEU A 123 -9.49 -4.11 -36.05
C LEU A 123 -10.32 -4.07 -34.76
N ALA A 124 -11.15 -5.08 -34.52
CA ALA A 124 -11.73 -5.35 -33.22
C ALA A 124 -11.39 -6.78 -32.78
N ILE A 125 -10.91 -6.92 -31.55
CA ILE A 125 -10.39 -8.17 -30.99
C ILE A 125 -11.15 -8.48 -29.70
N GLY A 126 -11.95 -9.56 -29.71
CA GLY A 126 -12.64 -10.10 -28.55
C GLY A 126 -11.67 -10.79 -27.58
N LEU A 127 -11.86 -10.58 -26.28
CA LEU A 127 -10.97 -11.06 -25.23
C LEU A 127 -11.59 -12.17 -24.39
N CYS A 128 -12.63 -11.85 -23.62
CA CYS A 128 -13.27 -12.77 -22.69
C CYS A 128 -14.71 -12.37 -22.37
N GLU A 129 -15.48 -13.31 -21.83
CA GLU A 129 -16.85 -13.10 -21.35
C GLU A 129 -16.85 -12.23 -20.09
N GLY A 130 -17.81 -11.31 -20.01
CA GLY A 130 -18.16 -10.51 -18.86
C GLY A 130 -17.26 -9.31 -18.60
N ARG A 131 -17.67 -8.50 -17.61
CA ARG A 131 -17.00 -7.25 -17.25
C ARG A 131 -15.57 -7.48 -16.73
N ILE A 132 -14.61 -6.84 -17.37
CA ILE A 132 -13.21 -6.72 -16.91
C ILE A 132 -13.01 -5.39 -16.17
N ALA A 133 -11.98 -5.31 -15.31
CA ALA A 133 -11.58 -4.02 -14.73
C ALA A 133 -10.86 -3.18 -15.78
N PHE A 134 -9.81 -3.75 -16.39
CA PHE A 134 -8.99 -3.11 -17.41
C PHE A 134 -8.13 -4.14 -18.16
N VAL A 135 -7.61 -3.72 -19.31
CA VAL A 135 -6.44 -4.33 -19.95
C VAL A 135 -5.22 -3.60 -19.41
N ARG A 136 -4.17 -4.32 -19.00
CA ARG A 136 -3.01 -3.72 -18.34
C ARG A 136 -1.80 -3.56 -19.24
N ARG A 137 -1.54 -4.55 -20.08
CA ARG A 137 -0.42 -4.58 -21.03
C ARG A 137 -0.87 -5.24 -22.32
N ILE A 138 -0.30 -4.79 -23.43
CA ILE A 138 -0.59 -5.29 -24.77
C ILE A 138 0.74 -5.58 -25.45
N TRP A 139 0.85 -6.72 -26.13
CA TRP A 139 2.00 -7.03 -26.95
C TRP A 139 1.57 -7.26 -28.39
N ALA A 140 2.34 -6.74 -29.34
CA ALA A 140 2.21 -6.99 -30.77
C ALA A 140 3.49 -7.69 -31.26
N ASP A 141 3.35 -8.90 -31.80
CA ASP A 141 4.47 -9.79 -32.19
C ASP A 141 5.52 -9.96 -31.07
N GLY A 142 5.05 -10.04 -29.82
CA GLY A 142 5.89 -10.26 -28.64
C GLY A 142 6.54 -9.00 -28.05
N ARG A 143 6.46 -7.84 -28.73
CA ARG A 143 6.94 -6.55 -28.20
C ARG A 143 5.80 -5.80 -27.52
N GLU A 144 6.05 -5.25 -26.33
CA GLU A 144 5.04 -4.48 -25.62
C GLU A 144 4.70 -3.20 -26.39
N LEU A 145 3.41 -2.94 -26.55
CA LEU A 145 2.87 -1.83 -27.31
C LEU A 145 2.69 -0.63 -26.39
N ASP A 146 3.31 0.50 -26.75
CA ASP A 146 2.97 1.78 -26.14
C ASP A 146 1.60 2.24 -26.66
N VAL A 147 0.57 2.10 -25.84
CA VAL A 147 -0.80 2.39 -26.25
C VAL A 147 -1.02 3.88 -26.51
N THR A 148 -0.14 4.75 -26.05
CA THR A 148 -0.20 6.20 -26.33
C THR A 148 0.17 6.53 -27.78
N THR A 149 0.79 5.59 -28.49
CA THR A 149 1.20 5.75 -29.90
C THR A 149 0.13 5.27 -30.90
N VAL A 150 -0.99 4.72 -30.41
CA VAL A 150 -2.07 4.16 -31.24
C VAL A 150 -3.44 4.66 -30.79
N ALA A 151 -4.40 4.73 -31.71
CA ALA A 151 -5.79 5.00 -31.36
C ALA A 151 -6.48 3.67 -31.00
N MET A 152 -6.85 3.53 -29.72
CA MET A 152 -7.44 2.31 -29.18
C MET A 152 -8.61 2.62 -28.24
N ARG A 153 -9.62 1.75 -28.24
CA ARG A 153 -10.73 1.76 -27.28
C ARG A 153 -10.89 0.38 -26.66
N VAL A 154 -11.07 0.34 -25.34
CA VAL A 154 -11.36 -0.89 -24.59
C VAL A 154 -12.84 -0.88 -24.20
N HIS A 155 -13.58 -1.87 -24.68
CA HIS A 155 -14.93 -2.17 -24.26
C HIS A 155 -14.88 -3.25 -23.18
N ARG A 156 -15.38 -2.95 -21.99
CA ARG A 156 -15.11 -3.76 -20.80
C ARG A 156 -15.97 -5.02 -20.71
N GLY A 157 -16.94 -5.22 -21.60
CA GLY A 157 -17.83 -6.39 -21.56
C GLY A 157 -18.99 -6.23 -20.59
N ASP A 158 -19.47 -5.00 -20.38
CA ASP A 158 -20.71 -4.74 -19.64
C ASP A 158 -21.93 -5.14 -20.49
N GLU A 159 -23.01 -5.59 -19.86
CA GLU A 159 -24.26 -5.93 -20.55
C GLU A 159 -24.97 -4.68 -21.10
N ALA A 160 -24.69 -3.51 -20.53
CA ALA A 160 -25.22 -2.23 -20.98
C ALA A 160 -24.31 -1.50 -21.99
N GLN A 161 -23.20 -2.10 -22.42
CA GLN A 161 -22.30 -1.42 -23.35
C GLN A 161 -22.95 -1.19 -24.71
N GLU A 162 -22.61 -0.06 -25.33
CA GLU A 162 -23.10 0.37 -26.64
C GLU A 162 -22.14 -0.07 -27.76
N ALA A 163 -22.61 0.00 -29.00
CA ALA A 163 -21.79 -0.31 -30.18
C ALA A 163 -20.59 0.66 -30.31
N ASP A 164 -19.43 0.14 -30.74
CA ASP A 164 -18.27 0.98 -30.98
C ASP A 164 -18.55 1.97 -32.13
N PRO A 165 -18.23 3.27 -31.96
CA PRO A 165 -18.55 4.30 -32.95
C PRO A 165 -17.85 4.11 -34.30
N LEU A 166 -16.63 3.55 -34.34
CA LEU A 166 -15.93 3.30 -35.60
C LEU A 166 -16.60 2.18 -36.38
N ILE A 167 -16.96 1.09 -35.69
CA ILE A 167 -17.64 -0.04 -36.31
C ILE A 167 -19.03 0.41 -36.78
N ALA A 168 -19.79 1.11 -35.94
CA ALA A 168 -21.09 1.68 -36.29
C ALA A 168 -21.04 2.59 -37.52
N ALA A 169 -20.01 3.43 -37.63
CA ALA A 169 -19.81 4.32 -38.77
C ALA A 169 -19.46 3.57 -40.06
N LYS A 170 -18.67 2.48 -39.98
CA LYS A 170 -18.26 1.70 -41.16
C LYS A 170 -19.36 0.72 -41.62
N GLU A 171 -20.16 0.19 -40.70
CA GLU A 171 -21.22 -0.79 -40.97
C GLU A 171 -22.64 -0.17 -41.03
N ALA A 172 -22.73 1.15 -41.24
CA ALA A 172 -23.97 1.89 -41.44
C ALA A 172 -25.07 1.68 -40.37
N GLY A 173 -24.67 1.49 -39.10
CA GLY A 173 -25.60 1.37 -37.97
C GLY A 173 -26.08 -0.06 -37.65
N GLU A 174 -25.78 -1.07 -38.46
CA GLU A 174 -26.12 -2.49 -38.22
C GLU A 174 -25.11 -3.20 -37.29
N THR A 175 -24.47 -2.45 -36.39
CA THR A 175 -23.37 -2.95 -35.57
C THR A 175 -23.84 -3.59 -34.27
N PRO A 176 -23.46 -4.84 -33.97
CA PRO A 176 -23.73 -5.44 -32.66
C PRO A 176 -22.90 -4.73 -31.58
N ALA A 177 -23.52 -4.46 -30.43
CA ALA A 177 -22.83 -3.88 -29.28
C ALA A 177 -21.92 -4.86 -28.53
N TYR A 178 -21.87 -6.13 -28.95
CA TYR A 178 -21.11 -7.21 -28.33
C TYR A 178 -21.29 -7.27 -26.80
N ARG A 179 -22.52 -7.06 -26.31
CA ARG A 179 -22.84 -7.05 -24.87
C ARG A 179 -22.38 -8.33 -24.17
N GLY A 180 -21.81 -8.18 -22.98
CA GLY A 180 -21.22 -9.30 -22.24
C GLY A 180 -19.89 -9.83 -22.79
N LEU A 181 -19.30 -9.20 -23.82
CA LEU A 181 -17.96 -9.53 -24.32
C LEU A 181 -17.01 -8.35 -24.12
N ALA A 182 -15.89 -8.56 -23.44
CA ALA A 182 -14.80 -7.58 -23.41
C ALA A 182 -14.03 -7.64 -24.72
N TYR A 183 -13.80 -6.49 -25.37
CA TYR A 183 -13.09 -6.41 -26.64
C TYR A 183 -12.31 -5.10 -26.78
N VAL A 184 -11.31 -5.11 -27.66
CA VAL A 184 -10.45 -3.95 -27.94
C VAL A 184 -10.61 -3.58 -29.41
N VAL A 185 -10.82 -2.29 -29.68
CA VAL A 185 -10.87 -1.75 -31.04
C VAL A 185 -9.62 -0.90 -31.28
N PHE A 186 -8.92 -1.19 -32.36
CA PHE A 186 -7.85 -0.35 -32.89
C PHE A 186 -8.34 0.41 -34.12
N GLU A 187 -8.02 1.69 -34.16
CA GLU A 187 -8.33 2.59 -35.27
C GLU A 187 -7.03 3.01 -35.95
N ARG A 188 -6.96 2.82 -37.27
CA ARG A 188 -5.78 3.10 -38.11
C ARG A 188 -4.46 2.61 -37.48
N PHE A 189 -4.42 1.37 -36.99
CA PHE A 189 -3.22 0.78 -36.41
C PHE A 189 -2.11 0.70 -37.48
N PRO A 190 -0.91 1.28 -37.24
CA PRO A 190 0.16 1.31 -38.23
C PRO A 190 0.80 -0.07 -38.42
N LEU A 191 0.93 -0.52 -39.67
CA LEU A 191 1.46 -1.87 -39.98
C LEU A 191 2.93 -1.89 -40.40
N ALA A 192 3.55 -0.73 -40.58
CA ALA A 192 4.90 -0.61 -41.14
C ALA A 192 5.94 -1.40 -40.31
N ASP A 193 5.90 -1.25 -38.98
CA ASP A 193 6.83 -1.91 -38.06
C ASP A 193 6.60 -3.43 -37.94
N TYR A 194 5.50 -3.92 -38.49
CA TYR A 194 5.07 -5.31 -38.44
C TYR A 194 5.11 -5.98 -39.82
N GLY A 195 5.89 -5.43 -40.75
CA GLY A 195 6.04 -5.99 -42.10
C GLY A 195 4.78 -5.87 -42.96
N ASN A 196 3.96 -4.83 -42.73
CA ASN A 196 2.71 -4.57 -43.43
C ASN A 196 1.67 -5.70 -43.33
N ARG A 197 1.65 -6.42 -42.21
CA ARG A 197 0.62 -7.39 -41.86
C ARG A 197 0.03 -7.09 -40.47
N VAL A 198 -1.14 -7.66 -40.19
CA VAL A 198 -1.69 -7.65 -38.84
C VAL A 198 -0.74 -8.43 -37.91
N PRO A 199 -0.25 -7.82 -36.82
CA PRO A 199 0.60 -8.51 -35.87
C PRO A 199 -0.20 -9.49 -35.00
N GLN A 200 0.51 -10.42 -34.38
CA GLN A 200 -0.06 -11.27 -33.36
C GLN A 200 -0.20 -10.48 -32.07
N PHE A 201 -1.43 -10.25 -31.64
CA PHE A 201 -1.70 -9.53 -30.39
C PHE A 201 -1.78 -10.49 -29.21
N SER A 202 -1.44 -9.97 -28.03
CA SER A 202 -1.82 -10.57 -26.76
C SER A 202 -2.06 -9.48 -25.72
N PHE A 203 -2.96 -9.74 -24.79
CA PHE A 203 -3.49 -8.78 -23.84
C PHE A 203 -3.41 -9.36 -22.44
N GLU A 204 -2.87 -8.60 -21.50
CA GLU A 204 -2.99 -8.91 -20.09
C GLU A 204 -4.29 -8.31 -19.57
N VAL A 205 -5.26 -9.18 -19.33
CA VAL A 205 -6.61 -8.82 -18.88
C VAL A 205 -6.69 -8.99 -17.38
N VAL A 206 -7.24 -7.98 -16.70
CA VAL A 206 -7.53 -8.03 -15.27
C VAL A 206 -9.05 -8.05 -15.08
N ARG A 207 -9.56 -9.15 -14.55
CA ARG A 207 -10.95 -9.34 -14.16
C ARG A 207 -11.03 -9.65 -12.66
N PRO A 208 -11.47 -8.68 -11.83
CA PRO A 208 -11.56 -8.89 -10.38
C PRO A 208 -12.45 -10.07 -10.05
N VAL A 209 -12.07 -10.81 -9.01
CA VAL A 209 -12.92 -11.79 -8.34
C VAL A 209 -13.61 -11.13 -7.16
N GLU A 210 -14.78 -11.63 -6.75
CA GLU A 210 -15.41 -11.19 -5.51
C GLU A 210 -14.49 -11.50 -4.31
N GLY A 211 -14.38 -10.56 -3.37
CA GLY A 211 -13.51 -10.68 -2.21
C GLY A 211 -13.18 -9.34 -1.56
N LEU A 212 -11.93 -9.20 -1.15
CA LEU A 212 -11.44 -8.06 -0.36
C LEU A 212 -11.61 -6.71 -1.08
N ALA A 213 -11.31 -6.64 -2.38
CA ALA A 213 -11.27 -5.37 -3.12
C ALA A 213 -12.61 -4.61 -3.10
N GLN A 214 -13.75 -5.33 -3.14
CA GLN A 214 -15.09 -4.73 -3.06
C GLN A 214 -15.47 -4.27 -1.64
N MET A 215 -14.64 -4.59 -0.64
CA MET A 215 -14.82 -4.16 0.75
C MET A 215 -14.06 -2.88 1.09
N ILE A 216 -12.98 -2.60 0.35
CA ILE A 216 -12.11 -1.46 0.61
C ILE A 216 -12.82 -0.15 0.29
N ARG A 217 -12.97 0.70 1.30
CA ARG A 217 -13.54 2.06 1.21
C ARG A 217 -12.48 3.15 1.38
N ALA A 218 -11.36 2.84 1.99
CA ALA A 218 -10.25 3.74 2.18
C ALA A 218 -8.91 3.00 2.08
N VAL A 219 -7.90 3.63 1.51
CA VAL A 219 -6.52 3.11 1.44
C VAL A 219 -5.52 4.18 1.85
N THR A 220 -4.34 3.75 2.27
CA THR A 220 -3.18 4.63 2.41
C THR A 220 -2.35 4.56 1.14
N LEU A 221 -2.14 5.71 0.49
CA LEU A 221 -1.42 5.85 -0.78
C LEU A 221 0.04 6.22 -0.51
N ILE A 222 0.93 5.29 -0.86
CA ILE A 222 2.38 5.36 -0.67
C ILE A 222 3.06 5.50 -2.06
N PRO A 223 4.40 5.64 -2.18
CA PRO A 223 5.45 5.46 -1.17
C PRO A 223 5.56 6.61 -0.15
N GLY A 224 4.98 7.79 -0.42
CA GLY A 224 5.16 9.01 0.38
C GLY A 224 6.56 9.63 0.30
N ALA A 225 7.51 8.90 -0.27
CA ALA A 225 8.91 9.20 -0.47
C ALA A 225 9.25 8.95 -1.96
N GLY A 226 9.65 9.99 -2.67
CA GLY A 226 9.96 10.02 -4.10
C GLY A 226 9.71 11.42 -4.66
N GLU A 227 10.77 12.11 -5.11
CA GLU A 227 10.75 13.55 -5.42
C GLU A 227 9.63 13.99 -6.39
N PHE A 228 9.29 13.14 -7.35
CA PHE A 228 8.24 13.36 -8.36
C PHE A 228 7.23 12.20 -8.42
N VAL A 229 7.15 11.35 -7.39
CA VAL A 229 6.29 10.14 -7.44
C VAL A 229 4.79 10.45 -7.55
N TYR A 230 4.39 11.66 -7.14
CA TYR A 230 3.01 12.16 -7.22
C TYR A 230 2.77 13.10 -8.39
N GLU A 231 3.75 13.28 -9.27
CA GLU A 231 3.62 14.15 -10.42
C GLU A 231 2.86 13.45 -11.55
N THR A 232 1.86 14.15 -12.08
CA THR A 232 0.96 13.67 -13.14
C THR A 232 1.36 14.18 -14.52
N ARG A 233 2.30 15.14 -14.57
CA ARG A 233 2.96 15.59 -15.80
C ARG A 233 4.15 14.71 -16.15
N ALA A 234 4.57 14.77 -17.40
CA ALA A 234 5.85 14.19 -17.80
C ALA A 234 7.00 14.98 -17.18
N VAL A 235 7.80 14.30 -16.35
CA VAL A 235 9.09 14.82 -15.88
C VAL A 235 10.15 13.82 -16.30
N ASN A 236 11.23 14.35 -16.86
CA ASN A 236 12.38 13.56 -17.27
C ASN A 236 13.64 14.12 -16.62
N HIS A 237 14.68 13.31 -16.56
CA HIS A 237 16.03 13.71 -16.18
C HIS A 237 17.00 13.20 -17.24
N GLU A 238 18.06 13.98 -17.46
CA GLU A 238 19.16 13.64 -18.35
C GLU A 238 20.38 13.21 -17.49
N PRO A 239 20.50 11.93 -17.10
CA PRO A 239 21.61 11.45 -16.27
C PRO A 239 22.97 11.61 -16.96
N GLU A 240 23.00 11.49 -18.28
CA GLU A 240 24.18 11.69 -19.12
C GLU A 240 23.77 12.38 -20.42
N PRO A 241 24.66 13.16 -21.06
CA PRO A 241 24.34 13.84 -22.32
C PRO A 241 23.75 12.90 -23.39
N GLY A 242 22.51 13.17 -23.81
CA GLY A 242 21.79 12.39 -24.82
C GLY A 242 21.03 11.16 -24.29
N ILE A 243 21.06 10.89 -22.98
CA ILE A 243 20.25 9.85 -22.35
C ILE A 243 19.12 10.52 -21.57
N THR A 244 17.86 10.26 -21.94
CA THR A 244 16.68 10.76 -21.22
C THR A 244 16.01 9.62 -20.47
N ALA A 245 15.84 9.78 -19.16
CA ALA A 245 15.07 8.86 -18.32
C ALA A 245 13.80 9.57 -17.81
N SER A 246 12.65 8.91 -17.88
CA SER A 246 11.44 9.43 -17.25
C SER A 246 11.52 9.25 -15.73
N LEU A 247 10.97 10.21 -15.00
CA LEU A 247 10.76 10.13 -13.55
C LEU A 247 9.30 9.86 -13.18
N THR A 248 8.38 9.95 -14.14
CA THR A 248 6.93 9.88 -13.90
C THR A 248 6.19 8.89 -14.78
N ARG A 249 6.89 8.18 -15.67
CA ARG A 249 6.31 7.15 -16.54
C ARG A 249 7.26 5.97 -16.72
N HIS A 250 6.91 4.84 -16.13
CA HIS A 250 7.70 3.60 -16.17
C HIS A 250 6.93 2.41 -16.77
N GLN A 251 5.80 2.68 -17.44
CA GLN A 251 4.98 1.66 -18.10
C GLN A 251 4.41 2.19 -19.43
N LEU A 252 3.91 1.29 -20.28
CA LEU A 252 3.52 1.58 -21.67
C LEU A 252 2.01 1.69 -21.93
N TYR A 253 1.17 1.46 -20.92
CA TYR A 253 -0.29 1.51 -21.02
C TYR A 253 -0.91 2.88 -20.64
N GLY A 254 -0.36 3.59 -19.67
CA GLY A 254 -0.86 4.87 -19.20
C GLY A 254 0.11 6.03 -19.42
N GLY A 255 -0.37 7.24 -19.11
CA GLY A 255 0.43 8.47 -19.14
C GLY A 255 1.41 8.54 -17.97
N ALA A 256 0.99 9.14 -16.85
CA ALA A 256 1.78 9.14 -15.62
C ALA A 256 1.55 7.87 -14.79
N ASP A 257 2.55 7.51 -14.00
CA ASP A 257 2.56 6.34 -13.13
C ASP A 257 1.47 6.40 -12.06
N VAL A 258 1.40 7.51 -11.32
CA VAL A 258 0.38 7.72 -10.28
C VAL A 258 -1.03 7.64 -10.84
N ASP A 259 -1.27 8.20 -12.02
CA ASP A 259 -2.58 8.15 -12.67
C ASP A 259 -2.98 6.75 -13.08
N THR A 260 -2.00 5.99 -13.58
CA THR A 260 -2.19 4.60 -13.97
C THR A 260 -2.51 3.75 -12.74
N ALA A 261 -1.76 3.95 -11.65
CA ALA A 261 -1.99 3.27 -10.38
C ALA A 261 -3.39 3.61 -9.79
N LEU A 262 -3.79 4.88 -9.79
CA LEU A 262 -5.10 5.31 -9.31
C LEU A 262 -6.26 4.82 -10.19
N ALA A 263 -6.07 4.78 -11.51
CA ALA A 263 -7.06 4.21 -12.43
C ALA A 263 -7.23 2.71 -12.19
N HIS A 264 -6.15 1.98 -11.91
CA HIS A 264 -6.23 0.58 -11.52
C HIS A 264 -6.93 0.42 -10.16
N LEU A 265 -6.53 1.19 -9.15
CA LEU A 265 -7.13 1.15 -7.82
C LEU A 265 -8.65 1.35 -7.87
N THR A 266 -9.12 2.41 -8.52
CA THR A 266 -10.55 2.72 -8.62
C THR A 266 -11.33 1.69 -9.44
N ALA A 267 -10.68 1.06 -10.43
CA ALA A 267 -11.28 -0.04 -11.18
C ALA A 267 -11.38 -1.35 -10.39
N LEU A 268 -10.45 -1.60 -9.45
CA LEU A 268 -10.43 -2.79 -8.58
C LEU A 268 -11.33 -2.63 -7.34
N CYS A 269 -11.37 -1.43 -6.77
CA CYS A 269 -12.07 -1.10 -5.53
C CYS A 269 -13.27 -0.15 -5.80
N PRO A 270 -14.42 -0.67 -6.26
CA PRO A 270 -15.57 0.16 -6.63
C PRO A 270 -16.24 0.88 -5.45
N ALA A 271 -15.96 0.46 -4.21
CA ALA A 271 -16.46 1.10 -2.99
C ALA A 271 -15.50 2.15 -2.43
N LEU A 272 -14.36 2.39 -3.10
CA LEU A 272 -13.35 3.34 -2.63
C LEU A 272 -13.95 4.76 -2.57
N ARG A 273 -13.80 5.37 -1.40
CA ARG A 273 -14.27 6.73 -1.11
C ARG A 273 -13.10 7.64 -0.73
N ARG A 274 -12.11 7.11 -0.01
CA ARG A 274 -11.05 7.92 0.60
C ARG A 274 -9.65 7.42 0.26
N VAL A 275 -8.71 8.36 0.22
CA VAL A 275 -7.28 8.07 0.17
C VAL A 275 -6.57 8.87 1.26
N ALA A 276 -5.82 8.19 2.11
CA ALA A 276 -4.83 8.81 2.98
C ALA A 276 -3.53 9.01 2.17
N LEU A 277 -3.23 10.24 1.78
CA LEU A 277 -2.06 10.59 0.98
C LEU A 277 -0.85 10.79 1.89
N VAL A 278 0.09 9.86 1.88
CA VAL A 278 1.31 9.92 2.69
C VAL A 278 2.29 10.91 2.07
N VAL A 279 2.86 11.83 2.85
CA VAL A 279 3.88 12.77 2.38
C VAL A 279 5.00 12.87 3.41
N THR A 280 6.22 12.53 3.00
CA THR A 280 7.32 12.25 3.94
C THR A 280 8.35 13.36 4.04
N TRP A 281 8.67 13.76 5.28
CA TRP A 281 9.93 14.43 5.63
C TRP A 281 10.82 13.50 6.47
N PHE A 282 12.07 13.89 6.69
CA PHE A 282 13.08 13.00 7.28
C PHE A 282 13.60 13.53 8.62
N GLY A 283 13.51 12.68 9.64
CA GLY A 283 14.18 12.83 10.94
C GLY A 283 15.61 12.31 10.90
N ASP A 284 16.55 12.90 11.66
CA ASP A 284 17.97 12.49 11.68
C ASP A 284 18.54 12.07 13.03
N ASP A 285 17.77 12.07 14.10
CA ASP A 285 18.28 11.69 15.43
C ASP A 285 17.14 11.08 16.27
N LEU A 286 17.45 10.09 17.10
CA LEU A 286 16.50 9.53 18.08
C LEU A 286 16.38 10.37 19.36
N ARG A 287 17.27 11.33 19.58
CA ARG A 287 17.23 12.23 20.74
C ARG A 287 16.33 13.42 20.39
N ALA A 288 15.20 13.54 21.07
CA ALA A 288 14.20 14.58 20.80
C ALA A 288 14.80 16.00 20.78
N GLY A 289 15.71 16.31 21.71
CA GLY A 289 16.36 17.63 21.76
C GLY A 289 17.36 17.92 20.64
N ALA A 290 17.73 16.93 19.82
CA ALA A 290 18.68 17.07 18.72
C ALA A 290 18.09 16.71 17.34
N CYS A 291 16.97 15.99 17.31
CA CYS A 291 16.31 15.57 16.08
C CYS A 291 15.78 16.77 15.32
N SER A 292 16.13 16.87 14.04
CA SER A 292 15.53 17.82 13.11
C SER A 292 14.68 17.10 12.08
N ILE A 293 13.59 17.73 11.62
CA ILE A 293 12.70 17.17 10.60
C ILE A 293 12.69 18.10 9.40
N ALA A 294 13.24 17.63 8.29
CA ALA A 294 13.43 18.44 7.08
C ALA A 294 13.15 17.63 5.80
N PRO A 295 12.74 18.30 4.71
CA PRO A 295 12.64 17.64 3.41
C PRO A 295 14.05 17.31 2.87
N ARG A 296 14.15 16.23 2.10
CA ARG A 296 15.43 15.78 1.51
C ARG A 296 15.29 15.42 0.04
N VAL A 297 16.41 15.41 -0.66
CA VAL A 297 16.54 14.96 -2.05
C VAL A 297 17.39 13.69 -2.13
N GLU A 298 17.22 12.91 -3.20
CA GLU A 298 17.97 11.67 -3.43
C GLU A 298 19.44 11.93 -3.76
N THR A 299 19.69 13.00 -4.52
CA THR A 299 21.02 13.41 -4.98
C THR A 299 21.10 14.93 -5.09
N ALA A 300 22.30 15.48 -4.88
CA ALA A 300 22.55 16.93 -4.91
C ALA A 300 22.40 17.52 -6.32
N HIS A 301 22.61 16.74 -7.38
CA HIS A 301 22.50 17.20 -8.77
C HIS A 301 21.68 16.22 -9.60
N LYS A 302 20.52 16.68 -10.07
CA LYS A 302 19.59 15.94 -10.94
C LYS A 302 18.86 16.94 -11.86
N PRO A 303 19.38 17.27 -13.05
CA PRO A 303 18.77 18.22 -13.97
C PRO A 303 17.44 17.71 -14.55
N THR A 304 16.32 18.32 -14.18
CA THR A 304 14.99 17.86 -14.61
C THR A 304 14.42 18.71 -15.74
N LEU A 305 13.66 18.06 -16.63
CA LEU A 305 12.88 18.67 -17.70
C LEU A 305 11.39 18.45 -17.41
N GLY A 306 10.61 19.53 -17.42
CA GLY A 306 9.15 19.52 -17.22
C GLY A 306 8.71 20.06 -15.85
N ALA A 307 9.50 19.84 -14.80
CA ALA A 307 9.29 20.40 -13.45
C ALA A 307 10.62 20.53 -12.71
N GLU A 308 10.69 21.45 -11.74
CA GLU A 308 11.81 21.58 -10.81
C GLU A 308 11.36 21.18 -9.40
N TRP A 309 12.25 20.52 -8.66
CA TRP A 309 11.93 20.12 -7.29
C TRP A 309 12.05 21.31 -6.35
N ALA A 310 11.01 21.54 -5.54
CA ALA A 310 11.04 22.48 -4.43
C ALA A 310 10.07 22.05 -3.32
N VAL A 311 10.49 22.23 -2.06
CA VAL A 311 9.69 21.94 -0.86
C VAL A 311 10.02 22.95 0.23
N ALA A 312 8.99 23.53 0.86
CA ALA A 312 9.14 24.43 2.02
C ALA A 312 10.12 25.60 1.79
N GLY A 313 10.12 26.12 0.56
CA GLY A 313 10.99 27.20 0.12
C GLY A 313 12.40 26.77 -0.32
N LEU A 314 12.78 25.51 -0.10
CA LEU A 314 14.05 24.96 -0.55
C LEU A 314 13.98 24.51 -2.00
N ASP A 315 15.04 24.80 -2.75
CA ASP A 315 15.36 24.11 -3.99
C ASP A 315 16.29 22.91 -3.72
N ARG A 316 16.61 22.14 -4.76
CA ARG A 316 17.51 20.97 -4.65
C ARG A 316 18.88 21.33 -4.08
N ALA A 317 19.43 22.48 -4.43
CA ALA A 317 20.79 22.87 -4.03
C ALA A 317 20.88 23.21 -2.54
N ALA A 318 19.78 23.73 -1.95
CA ALA A 318 19.68 24.02 -0.53
C ALA A 318 19.19 22.83 0.32
N ALA A 319 18.60 21.81 -0.30
CA ALA A 319 18.08 20.64 0.40
C ALA A 319 19.19 19.66 0.84
N ARG A 320 18.94 18.98 1.97
CA ARG A 320 19.82 17.90 2.43
C ARG A 320 19.61 16.68 1.53
N VAL A 321 20.68 15.93 1.29
CA VAL A 321 20.61 14.64 0.60
C VAL A 321 20.28 13.56 1.62
N VAL A 322 19.43 12.60 1.25
CA VAL A 322 19.22 11.39 2.05
C VAL A 322 20.52 10.60 2.19
N SER A 323 20.66 9.82 3.27
CA SER A 323 21.82 8.93 3.40
C SER A 323 21.81 7.80 2.36
N GLU A 324 22.92 7.08 2.25
CA GLU A 324 23.07 5.97 1.29
C GLU A 324 23.02 4.60 1.98
N ALA A 325 22.42 3.64 1.28
CA ALA A 325 22.48 2.22 1.59
C ALA A 325 23.00 1.47 0.35
N GLU A 326 24.11 0.74 0.51
CA GLU A 326 24.73 -0.03 -0.59
C GLU A 326 25.05 0.82 -1.84
N GLY A 327 25.47 2.07 -1.63
CA GLY A 327 25.84 3.01 -2.72
C GLY A 327 24.65 3.57 -3.50
N ARG A 328 23.43 3.39 -3.00
CA ARG A 328 22.19 3.99 -3.54
C ARG A 328 21.53 4.87 -2.48
N PRO A 329 20.72 5.87 -2.87
CA PRO A 329 19.90 6.62 -1.92
C PRO A 329 19.07 5.67 -1.05
N ALA A 330 19.12 5.85 0.28
CA ALA A 330 18.40 5.02 1.22
C ALA A 330 16.88 5.23 1.14
N PHE A 331 16.42 6.38 0.65
CA PHE A 331 15.01 6.73 0.47
C PHE A 331 14.79 7.49 -0.84
N GLY A 332 13.57 7.46 -1.37
CA GLY A 332 13.13 8.42 -2.38
C GLY A 332 12.92 9.78 -1.70
N GLY A 333 13.48 10.87 -2.21
CA GLY A 333 13.42 12.19 -1.55
C GLY A 333 11.99 12.68 -1.30
N THR A 334 11.81 13.75 -0.52
CA THR A 334 10.47 14.30 -0.23
C THR A 334 9.74 14.67 -1.54
N PRO A 335 8.47 14.28 -1.74
CA PRO A 335 7.70 14.69 -2.91
C PRO A 335 7.62 16.23 -3.02
N SER A 336 7.74 16.77 -4.24
CA SER A 336 7.67 18.23 -4.43
C SER A 336 6.31 18.81 -4.04
N ASP A 337 6.30 20.03 -3.49
CA ASP A 337 5.07 20.72 -3.06
C ASP A 337 4.06 20.81 -4.22
N GLU A 338 4.54 21.12 -5.42
CA GLU A 338 3.71 21.22 -6.63
C GLU A 338 3.04 19.88 -6.97
N SER A 339 3.77 18.76 -6.88
CA SER A 339 3.22 17.42 -7.17
C SER A 339 2.14 17.03 -6.16
N VAL A 340 2.33 17.34 -4.87
CA VAL A 340 1.35 17.07 -3.81
C VAL A 340 0.09 17.89 -4.01
N ILE A 341 0.21 19.21 -4.26
CA ILE A 341 -0.94 20.09 -4.52
C ILE A 341 -1.73 19.58 -5.73
N ARG A 342 -1.04 19.22 -6.82
CA ARG A 342 -1.69 18.71 -8.03
C ARG A 342 -2.40 17.38 -7.77
N LEU A 343 -1.77 16.46 -7.04
CA LEU A 343 -2.37 15.16 -6.75
C LEU A 343 -3.60 15.28 -5.84
N ILE A 344 -3.58 16.16 -4.83
CA ILE A 344 -4.77 16.42 -3.99
C ILE A 344 -5.95 16.87 -4.85
N ARG A 345 -5.72 17.83 -5.76
CA ARG A 345 -6.76 18.31 -6.69
C ARG A 345 -7.23 17.18 -7.61
N ARG A 346 -6.31 16.41 -8.18
CA ARG A 346 -6.65 15.31 -9.09
C ARG A 346 -7.48 14.21 -8.40
N LEU A 347 -7.11 13.80 -7.19
CA LEU A 347 -7.87 12.83 -6.40
C LEU A 347 -9.31 13.31 -6.15
N ARG A 348 -9.48 14.58 -5.79
CA ARG A 348 -10.78 15.17 -5.49
C ARG A 348 -11.62 15.43 -6.75
N ASP A 349 -11.04 16.10 -7.73
CA ASP A 349 -11.75 16.71 -8.85
C ASP A 349 -11.94 15.73 -10.02
N ASP A 350 -10.95 14.87 -10.28
CA ASP A 350 -10.98 13.93 -11.41
C ASP A 350 -11.44 12.52 -10.99
N TYR A 351 -10.99 12.03 -9.82
CA TYR A 351 -11.36 10.71 -9.31
C TYR A 351 -12.55 10.73 -8.35
N GLY A 352 -12.97 11.91 -7.86
CA GLY A 352 -14.10 12.05 -6.93
C GLY A 352 -13.83 11.48 -5.53
N LEU A 353 -12.57 11.36 -5.13
CA LEU A 353 -12.14 10.78 -3.85
C LEU A 353 -11.95 11.85 -2.77
N GLU A 354 -12.32 11.52 -1.54
CA GLU A 354 -12.00 12.33 -0.36
C GLU A 354 -10.53 12.11 0.03
N VAL A 355 -9.78 13.20 0.18
CA VAL A 355 -8.36 13.13 0.56
C VAL A 355 -8.20 13.33 2.07
N VAL A 356 -7.45 12.45 2.71
CA VAL A 356 -6.89 12.66 4.05
C VAL A 356 -5.40 12.92 3.86
N LEU A 357 -4.90 14.12 4.16
CA LEU A 357 -3.46 14.36 4.06
C LEU A 357 -2.77 13.75 5.28
N TYR A 358 -1.74 12.94 5.03
CA TYR A 358 -1.03 12.18 6.04
C TYR A 358 0.48 12.53 6.01
N PRO A 359 0.89 13.61 6.71
CA PRO A 359 2.30 13.91 6.95
C PRO A 359 2.97 12.75 7.70
N PHE A 360 4.11 12.28 7.18
CA PHE A 360 4.83 11.13 7.70
C PHE A 360 6.32 11.45 7.94
N VAL A 361 6.92 10.86 8.97
CA VAL A 361 8.34 11.03 9.29
C VAL A 361 9.07 9.71 9.09
N MET A 362 10.04 9.69 8.16
CA MET A 362 11.00 8.57 8.04
C MET A 362 12.32 8.93 8.74
N MET A 363 12.95 7.98 9.42
CA MET A 363 14.22 8.22 10.10
C MET A 363 15.39 7.89 9.19
N ASP A 364 16.14 8.92 8.80
CA ASP A 364 17.32 8.81 7.94
C ASP A 364 18.60 8.82 8.79
N ILE A 365 18.78 7.73 9.54
CA ILE A 365 19.93 7.47 10.39
C ILE A 365 20.73 6.31 9.77
N PRO A 366 21.87 6.56 9.11
CA PRO A 366 22.62 5.52 8.43
C PRO A 366 23.33 4.59 9.42
N ALA A 367 23.68 3.40 8.93
CA ALA A 367 24.55 2.48 9.67
C ALA A 367 25.92 3.10 9.95
N GLY A 368 26.50 2.79 11.12
CA GLY A 368 27.84 3.27 11.49
C GLY A 368 27.90 4.75 11.91
N ASN A 369 26.75 5.38 12.17
CA ASN A 369 26.71 6.72 12.77
C ASN A 369 27.38 6.73 14.17
N ALA A 370 27.86 7.90 14.61
CA ALA A 370 28.52 8.08 15.90
C ALA A 370 27.63 8.79 16.93
N MET A 371 26.33 8.98 16.63
CA MET A 371 25.42 9.70 17.51
C MET A 371 25.17 8.87 18.77
N PRO A 372 25.14 9.49 19.97
CA PRO A 372 24.79 8.77 21.20
C PRO A 372 23.38 8.19 21.09
N ASP A 373 23.24 6.91 21.38
CA ASP A 373 21.95 6.25 21.51
C ASP A 373 21.22 6.75 22.78
N PRO A 374 19.96 7.21 22.68
CA PRO A 374 19.25 7.79 23.82
C PRO A 374 18.99 6.79 24.96
N VAL A 375 18.95 5.49 24.67
CA VAL A 375 18.67 4.42 25.62
C VAL A 375 19.95 3.90 26.27
N SER A 376 20.97 3.57 25.48
CA SER A 376 22.22 3.00 26.00
C SER A 376 23.26 4.04 26.40
N GLY A 377 23.18 5.26 25.86
CA GLY A 377 24.19 6.31 26.01
C GLY A 377 25.48 6.06 25.22
N LEU A 378 25.62 4.91 24.56
CA LEU A 378 26.80 4.56 23.76
C LEU A 378 26.73 5.16 22.35
N PRO A 379 27.86 5.36 21.67
CA PRO A 379 27.87 5.79 20.27
C PRO A 379 27.22 4.74 19.36
N GLY A 380 26.39 5.21 18.42
CA GLY A 380 25.75 4.40 17.39
C GLY A 380 24.26 4.20 17.64
N GLN A 381 23.44 5.08 17.07
CA GLN A 381 22.00 4.87 17.03
C GLN A 381 21.63 3.75 16.04
N PRO A 382 20.53 3.01 16.26
CA PRO A 382 20.00 2.04 15.31
C PRO A 382 19.83 2.64 13.90
N ARG A 383 20.09 1.85 12.87
CA ARG A 383 19.98 2.28 11.47
C ARG A 383 18.54 2.29 10.99
N TYR A 384 18.14 3.35 10.28
CA TYR A 384 16.80 3.56 9.72
C TYR A 384 15.67 3.09 10.67
N PRO A 385 15.66 3.56 11.93
CA PRO A 385 14.75 3.07 12.94
C PRO A 385 13.32 3.55 12.68
N TRP A 386 12.35 2.93 13.36
CA TRP A 386 11.00 3.46 13.42
C TRP A 386 10.96 4.79 14.18
N ARG A 387 10.13 5.74 13.70
CA ARG A 387 9.96 7.07 14.31
C ARG A 387 9.48 7.02 15.75
N GLY A 388 8.78 5.96 16.15
CA GLY A 388 8.37 5.74 17.54
C GLY A 388 9.53 5.56 18.53
N ARG A 389 10.77 5.43 18.04
CA ARG A 389 11.99 5.38 18.85
C ARG A 389 12.54 6.76 19.26
N ILE A 390 12.06 7.86 18.68
CA ILE A 390 12.49 9.20 19.09
C ILE A 390 12.02 9.42 20.54
N THR A 391 12.92 9.83 21.44
CA THR A 391 12.62 9.99 22.87
C THR A 391 13.54 11.00 23.56
N CYS A 392 13.31 11.28 24.85
CA CYS A 392 14.23 12.11 25.63
C CYS A 392 15.59 11.41 25.83
N THR A 393 16.63 12.18 26.16
CA THR A 393 17.97 11.65 26.39
C THR A 393 18.53 12.14 27.72
N PRO A 394 18.97 11.22 28.62
CA PRO A 394 18.76 9.77 28.55
C PRO A 394 17.27 9.37 28.60
N ALA A 395 16.91 8.30 27.90
CA ALA A 395 15.53 7.84 27.67
C ALA A 395 14.85 7.30 28.94
N PRO A 396 13.51 7.20 28.97
CA PRO A 396 12.79 6.59 30.08
C PRO A 396 13.32 5.19 30.41
N GLY A 397 13.58 4.94 31.69
CA GLY A 397 14.14 3.67 32.18
C GLY A 397 15.67 3.52 32.02
N ALA A 398 16.34 4.41 31.30
CA ALA A 398 17.81 4.43 31.22
C ALA A 398 18.43 5.04 32.50
N PRO A 399 19.68 4.68 32.85
CA PRO A 399 20.40 5.32 33.94
C PRO A 399 20.50 6.84 33.75
N GLY A 400 20.06 7.62 34.74
CA GLY A 400 20.05 9.09 34.66
C GLY A 400 18.98 9.66 33.72
N SER A 401 17.95 8.87 33.38
CA SER A 401 16.77 9.32 32.63
C SER A 401 16.27 10.69 33.07
N VAL A 402 16.00 11.57 32.09
CA VAL A 402 15.37 12.87 32.34
C VAL A 402 13.84 12.80 32.32
N ASP A 403 13.24 11.63 32.04
CA ASP A 403 11.79 11.43 32.14
C ASP A 403 11.22 11.90 33.49
N GLY A 404 10.19 12.74 33.46
CA GLY A 404 9.56 13.33 34.63
C GLY A 404 10.23 14.62 35.15
N THR A 405 11.14 15.23 34.38
CA THR A 405 11.88 16.43 34.79
C THR A 405 11.64 17.61 33.83
N ALA A 406 12.10 18.80 34.23
CA ALA A 406 12.07 20.00 33.39
C ALA A 406 13.00 19.88 32.16
N GLU A 407 14.06 19.09 32.26
CA GLU A 407 14.97 18.80 31.16
C GLU A 407 14.28 18.00 30.05
N ALA A 408 13.39 17.05 30.39
CA ALA A 408 12.55 16.38 29.40
C ALA A 408 11.59 17.34 28.70
N GLU A 409 10.98 18.29 29.44
CA GLU A 409 10.13 19.34 28.87
C GLU A 409 10.90 20.20 27.86
N ALA A 410 12.13 20.60 28.19
CA ALA A 410 12.98 21.37 27.30
C ALA A 410 13.33 20.61 26.01
N GLN A 411 13.59 19.30 26.09
CA GLN A 411 13.86 18.47 24.91
C GLN A 411 12.63 18.29 24.03
N MET A 412 11.44 18.10 24.61
CA MET A 412 10.20 18.04 23.84
C MET A 412 9.90 19.39 23.18
N ALA A 413 10.13 20.50 23.88
CA ALA A 413 9.98 21.84 23.33
C ALA A 413 10.92 22.09 22.15
N ALA A 414 12.17 21.61 22.21
CA ALA A 414 13.12 21.69 21.10
C ALA A 414 12.66 20.87 19.88
N PHE A 415 12.15 19.65 20.08
CA PHE A 415 11.59 18.83 19.01
C PHE A 415 10.36 19.48 18.35
N LEU A 416 9.42 19.94 19.17
CA LEU A 416 8.21 20.62 18.71
C LEU A 416 8.56 21.91 17.96
N GLY A 417 9.54 22.65 18.46
CA GLY A 417 9.91 23.96 17.97
C GLY A 417 8.90 25.05 18.34
N SER A 418 9.10 26.23 17.78
CA SER A 418 8.36 27.45 18.08
C SER A 418 7.57 28.01 16.89
N VAL A 419 7.71 27.44 15.69
CA VAL A 419 6.93 27.82 14.50
C VAL A 419 5.42 27.76 14.76
N THR A 420 4.71 28.78 14.29
CA THR A 420 3.26 28.91 14.37
C THR A 420 2.59 28.97 12.99
N ALA A 421 1.27 28.84 12.94
CA ALA A 421 0.52 28.88 11.67
C ALA A 421 0.69 30.20 10.91
N SER A 422 0.96 31.32 11.59
CA SER A 422 1.23 32.61 10.95
C SER A 422 2.61 32.70 10.30
N ASP A 423 3.55 31.86 10.72
CA ASP A 423 4.92 31.85 10.21
C ASP A 423 5.03 31.09 8.87
N VAL A 424 4.12 30.13 8.65
CA VAL A 424 4.03 29.33 7.43
C VAL A 424 3.01 29.94 6.48
N VAL A 425 3.52 30.63 5.46
CA VAL A 425 2.74 31.43 4.51
C VAL A 425 2.79 30.84 3.10
N ALA A 426 1.76 31.10 2.31
CA ALA A 426 1.70 30.76 0.90
C ALA A 426 1.92 32.01 0.05
N GLU A 427 2.88 31.95 -0.86
CA GLU A 427 3.16 32.93 -1.91
C GLU A 427 2.73 32.33 -3.26
N GLY A 428 1.45 32.49 -3.59
CA GLY A 428 0.83 31.70 -4.66
C GLY A 428 0.74 30.23 -4.25
N GLU A 429 1.37 29.33 -5.01
CA GLU A 429 1.45 27.90 -4.68
C GLU A 429 2.75 27.52 -3.95
N ARG A 430 3.69 28.46 -3.78
CA ARG A 430 4.91 28.25 -3.02
C ARG A 430 4.64 28.43 -1.54
N ILE A 431 5.08 27.49 -0.71
CA ILE A 431 4.93 27.57 0.74
C ILE A 431 6.30 27.80 1.37
N VAL A 432 6.36 28.80 2.24
CA VAL A 432 7.60 29.22 2.91
C VAL A 432 7.34 29.44 4.39
N CYS A 433 8.36 29.19 5.21
CA CYS A 433 8.36 29.54 6.62
C CYS A 433 9.24 30.79 6.78
N ALA A 434 8.66 31.91 7.21
CA ALA A 434 9.37 33.19 7.26
C ALA A 434 10.38 33.26 8.41
N ALA A 435 10.00 32.79 9.60
CA ALA A 435 10.81 32.67 10.81
C ALA A 435 10.04 31.85 11.86
N PRO A 436 10.67 31.26 12.88
CA PRO A 436 12.11 31.08 13.04
C PRO A 436 12.69 30.08 12.03
N ASP A 437 14.00 30.18 11.77
CA ASP A 437 14.72 29.23 10.92
C ASP A 437 15.06 27.96 11.70
N GLU A 438 14.05 27.11 11.90
CA GLU A 438 14.17 25.81 12.56
C GLU A 438 13.57 24.71 11.67
N TRP A 439 14.07 23.49 11.82
CA TRP A 439 13.53 22.28 11.19
C TRP A 439 12.86 21.42 12.25
N SER A 440 11.70 21.89 12.70
CA SER A 440 10.95 21.36 13.84
C SER A 440 9.69 20.60 13.41
N TYR A 441 9.11 19.86 14.35
CA TYR A 441 7.87 19.14 14.12
C TYR A 441 6.70 20.07 13.76
N ARG A 442 6.59 21.24 14.42
CA ARG A 442 5.54 22.23 14.09
C ARG A 442 5.67 22.76 12.67
N ARG A 443 6.88 23.09 12.21
CA ARG A 443 7.12 23.53 10.83
C ARG A 443 6.67 22.46 9.84
N PHE A 444 7.07 21.22 10.08
CA PHE A 444 6.68 20.08 9.26
C PHE A 444 5.16 19.96 9.13
N VAL A 445 4.42 19.91 10.24
CA VAL A 445 2.97 19.73 10.22
C VAL A 445 2.24 20.94 9.62
N LEU A 446 2.64 22.16 9.98
CA LEU A 446 2.01 23.39 9.48
C LEU A 446 2.28 23.63 7.98
N HIS A 447 3.45 23.22 7.49
CA HIS A 447 3.75 23.19 6.04
C HIS A 447 2.73 22.34 5.29
N HIS A 448 2.48 21.11 5.76
CA HIS A 448 1.50 20.22 5.15
C HIS A 448 0.07 20.74 5.28
N ALA A 449 -0.29 21.36 6.41
CA ALA A 449 -1.60 22.00 6.55
C ALA A 449 -1.79 23.13 5.52
N ARG A 450 -0.73 23.91 5.26
CA ARG A 450 -0.75 24.96 4.23
C ARG A 450 -0.78 24.37 2.82
N LEU A 451 -0.08 23.27 2.53
CA LEU A 451 -0.19 22.51 1.27
C LEU A 451 -1.65 22.12 0.98
N ALA A 452 -2.30 21.49 1.95
CA ALA A 452 -3.71 21.13 1.84
C ALA A 452 -4.61 22.36 1.60
N GLN A 453 -4.36 23.47 2.29
CA GLN A 453 -5.13 24.69 2.11
C GLN A 453 -4.97 25.25 0.68
N VAL A 454 -3.75 25.35 0.17
CA VAL A 454 -3.45 25.82 -1.20
C VAL A 454 -4.05 24.88 -2.27
N ALA A 455 -4.13 23.58 -1.99
CA ALA A 455 -4.79 22.62 -2.85
C ALA A 455 -6.34 22.75 -2.89
N GLY A 456 -6.92 23.63 -2.06
CA GLY A 456 -8.36 23.85 -1.96
C GLY A 456 -9.03 23.09 -0.82
N GLY A 457 -8.26 22.57 0.13
CA GLY A 457 -8.74 21.81 1.28
C GLY A 457 -8.75 20.30 1.08
N VAL A 458 -8.88 19.58 2.20
CA VAL A 458 -8.90 18.12 2.31
C VAL A 458 -10.01 17.70 3.27
N ALA A 459 -10.48 16.44 3.18
CA ALA A 459 -11.54 15.91 4.03
C ALA A 459 -11.04 15.58 5.45
N GLY A 460 -9.77 15.20 5.57
CA GLY A 460 -9.11 14.96 6.85
C GLY A 460 -7.63 15.30 6.83
N PHE A 461 -7.04 15.42 8.02
CA PHE A 461 -5.63 15.72 8.18
C PHE A 461 -5.08 15.00 9.42
N VAL A 462 -3.97 14.28 9.26
CA VAL A 462 -3.29 13.58 10.35
C VAL A 462 -2.19 14.48 10.90
N LEU A 463 -2.19 14.74 12.22
CA LEU A 463 -1.19 15.59 12.87
C LEU A 463 0.18 14.92 12.96
N GLY A 464 0.20 13.60 12.87
CA GLY A 464 1.36 12.70 12.90
C GLY A 464 0.93 11.31 13.31
N SER A 465 1.91 10.42 13.45
CA SER A 465 1.63 9.03 13.76
C SER A 465 2.74 8.31 14.50
N GLU A 466 2.37 7.33 15.31
CA GLU A 466 3.24 6.35 15.95
C GLU A 466 4.48 6.93 16.65
N MET A 467 4.28 7.80 17.65
CA MET A 467 5.39 8.41 18.41
C MET A 467 5.33 8.12 19.93
N PRO A 468 5.15 6.85 20.36
CA PRO A 468 5.07 6.53 21.79
C PRO A 468 6.31 6.97 22.57
N GLY A 469 7.50 6.91 21.95
CA GLY A 469 8.74 7.40 22.55
C GLY A 469 8.75 8.90 22.90
N LEU A 470 7.85 9.70 22.30
CA LEU A 470 7.65 11.11 22.62
C LEU A 470 6.38 11.33 23.46
N THR A 471 5.26 10.69 23.10
CA THR A 471 3.96 10.91 23.76
C THR A 471 3.90 10.34 25.17
N HIS A 472 4.75 9.35 25.50
CA HIS A 472 4.85 8.79 26.86
C HIS A 472 5.94 9.45 27.72
N VAL A 473 6.74 10.39 27.17
CA VAL A 473 7.71 11.14 27.98
C VAL A 473 6.97 12.10 28.89
N ARG A 474 7.27 12.02 30.19
CA ARG A 474 6.72 12.89 31.23
C ARG A 474 7.59 14.14 31.41
N GLY A 475 6.93 15.25 31.68
CA GLY A 475 7.54 16.45 32.24
C GLY A 475 7.42 16.50 33.75
N THR A 476 7.72 17.66 34.33
CA THR A 476 7.44 17.96 35.74
C THR A 476 5.96 17.82 36.04
N ASN A 477 5.10 18.20 35.08
CA ASN A 477 3.66 18.06 35.15
C ASN A 477 3.09 17.52 33.83
N GLY A 478 2.65 16.26 33.82
CA GLY A 478 1.99 15.65 32.67
C GLY A 478 2.93 15.30 31.51
N TYR A 479 2.41 15.38 30.28
CA TYR A 479 3.05 14.89 29.05
C TYR A 479 3.30 16.03 28.06
N PRO A 480 4.51 16.63 28.03
CA PRO A 480 4.80 17.84 27.26
C PRO A 480 4.61 17.70 25.75
N MET A 481 4.92 16.53 25.16
CA MET A 481 4.65 16.29 23.74
C MET A 481 3.15 16.39 23.43
N VAL A 482 2.30 15.80 24.27
CA VAL A 482 0.85 15.81 24.07
C VAL A 482 0.28 17.22 24.22
N ALA A 483 0.75 18.00 25.20
CA ALA A 483 0.39 19.41 25.32
C ALA A 483 0.73 20.18 24.01
N GLY A 484 1.91 19.94 23.46
CA GLY A 484 2.32 20.50 22.18
C GLY A 484 1.45 20.06 20.99
N LEU A 485 0.99 18.81 20.97
CA LEU A 485 0.07 18.29 19.96
C LEU A 485 -1.33 18.93 20.07
N VAL A 486 -1.83 19.18 21.28
CA VAL A 486 -3.11 19.89 21.48
C VAL A 486 -3.04 21.30 20.90
N ASP A 487 -1.97 22.03 21.20
CA ASP A 487 -1.74 23.38 20.66
C ASP A 487 -1.61 23.35 19.13
N LEU A 488 -0.86 22.40 18.59
CA LEU A 488 -0.66 22.23 17.16
C LEU A 488 -1.98 21.88 16.45
N ALA A 489 -2.83 21.02 17.04
CA ALA A 489 -4.15 20.72 16.54
C ALA A 489 -5.01 21.98 16.43
N GLY A 490 -4.98 22.83 17.46
CA GLY A 490 -5.67 24.13 17.44
C GLY A 490 -5.20 25.02 16.29
N GLN A 491 -3.89 25.09 16.05
CA GLN A 491 -3.33 25.86 14.94
C GLN A 491 -3.71 25.29 13.57
N VAL A 492 -3.61 23.97 13.37
CA VAL A 492 -4.03 23.32 12.12
C VAL A 492 -5.53 23.55 11.86
N ALA A 493 -6.37 23.52 12.90
CA ALA A 493 -7.80 23.81 12.77
C ALA A 493 -8.08 25.24 12.27
N THR A 494 -7.20 26.21 12.56
CA THR A 494 -7.31 27.57 11.97
C THR A 494 -6.97 27.60 10.48
N VAL A 495 -6.04 26.75 10.03
CA VAL A 495 -5.61 26.67 8.63
C VAL A 495 -6.61 25.85 7.80
N LEU A 496 -7.16 24.78 8.38
CA LEU A 496 -8.05 23.81 7.75
C LEU A 496 -9.36 23.63 8.54
N PRO A 497 -10.22 24.67 8.65
CA PRO A 497 -11.41 24.60 9.50
C PRO A 497 -12.48 23.59 9.04
N GLY A 498 -12.40 23.12 7.78
CA GLY A 498 -13.33 22.12 7.22
C GLY A 498 -12.82 20.68 7.29
N ALA A 499 -11.58 20.44 7.71
CA ALA A 499 -10.99 19.10 7.73
C ALA A 499 -11.25 18.40 9.07
N THR A 500 -11.54 17.10 9.04
CA THR A 500 -11.51 16.28 10.27
C THR A 500 -10.07 16.04 10.68
N LEU A 501 -9.63 16.59 11.82
CA LEU A 501 -8.28 16.37 12.32
C LEU A 501 -8.21 15.13 13.20
N THR A 502 -7.08 14.41 13.12
CA THR A 502 -6.78 13.25 13.96
C THR A 502 -5.28 13.15 14.23
N TYR A 503 -4.89 12.25 15.13
CA TYR A 503 -3.53 11.75 15.30
C TYR A 503 -3.60 10.22 15.15
N ALA A 504 -2.65 9.62 14.43
CA ALA A 504 -2.66 8.19 14.13
C ALA A 504 -1.74 7.46 15.12
N ALA A 505 -2.27 7.18 16.32
CA ALA A 505 -1.49 6.55 17.37
C ALA A 505 -1.20 5.08 17.03
N ASP A 506 -0.02 4.57 17.39
CA ASP A 506 0.25 3.13 17.33
C ASP A 506 -0.78 2.35 18.18
N TRP A 507 -1.08 1.11 17.80
CA TRP A 507 -2.02 0.25 18.54
C TRP A 507 -1.58 -0.05 19.99
N THR A 508 -0.35 0.28 20.38
CA THR A 508 0.15 0.23 21.77
C THR A 508 0.30 1.61 22.43
N GLU A 509 0.02 2.69 21.69
CA GLU A 509 0.19 4.09 22.10
C GLU A 509 -1.14 4.76 22.48
N TYR A 510 -2.23 4.49 21.75
CA TYR A 510 -3.50 5.22 21.93
C TYR A 510 -4.13 5.06 23.33
N GLY A 511 -3.76 3.97 24.02
CA GLY A 511 -4.35 3.51 25.27
C GLY A 511 -3.68 4.05 26.53
N ALA A 512 -3.60 3.22 27.57
CA ALA A 512 -3.00 3.59 28.84
C ALA A 512 -1.47 3.37 28.84
N ASP A 513 -0.75 4.33 29.41
CA ASP A 513 0.66 4.20 29.80
C ASP A 513 0.74 3.57 31.19
N VAL A 514 1.13 2.29 31.23
CA VAL A 514 1.13 1.45 32.42
C VAL A 514 2.55 1.26 32.93
N ARG A 515 2.79 1.59 34.20
CA ARG A 515 4.09 1.53 34.86
C ARG A 515 4.01 0.87 36.22
N ALA A 516 5.18 0.61 36.82
CA ALA A 516 5.32 0.04 38.16
C ALA A 516 4.48 -1.24 38.37
N GLY A 517 4.43 -2.11 37.36
CA GLY A 517 3.66 -3.35 37.40
C GLY A 517 2.13 -3.15 37.47
N GLY A 518 1.62 -2.00 37.01
CA GLY A 518 0.19 -1.65 37.04
C GLY A 518 -0.21 -0.77 38.23
N GLY A 519 0.75 -0.41 39.10
CA GLY A 519 0.51 0.55 40.18
C GLY A 519 0.28 1.97 39.67
N ASP A 520 0.97 2.36 38.62
CA ASP A 520 0.81 3.68 37.99
C ASP A 520 0.19 3.51 36.61
N VAL A 521 -0.93 4.17 36.37
CA VAL A 521 -1.68 4.13 35.11
C VAL A 521 -2.02 5.56 34.72
N ALA A 522 -1.65 5.96 33.52
CA ALA A 522 -2.00 7.26 32.95
C ALA A 522 -2.57 7.08 31.54
N PHE A 523 -3.22 8.12 31.02
CA PHE A 523 -3.75 8.13 29.65
C PHE A 523 -3.20 9.34 28.90
N PRO A 524 -1.95 9.26 28.38
CA PRO A 524 -1.22 10.42 27.92
C PRO A 524 -1.95 11.22 26.84
N LEU A 525 -2.63 10.52 25.91
CA LEU A 525 -3.28 11.13 24.75
C LEU A 525 -4.71 11.63 25.01
N ASP A 526 -5.29 11.36 26.19
CA ASP A 526 -6.65 11.81 26.53
C ASP A 526 -6.87 13.33 26.37
N PRO A 527 -5.93 14.23 26.71
CA PRO A 527 -6.08 15.65 26.44
C PRO A 527 -6.24 15.97 24.95
N LEU A 528 -5.53 15.25 24.08
CA LEU A 528 -5.66 15.39 22.62
C LEU A 528 -7.00 14.83 22.14
N TRP A 529 -7.39 13.65 22.62
CA TRP A 529 -8.68 13.05 22.31
C TRP A 529 -9.87 13.88 22.82
N ALA A 530 -9.71 14.60 23.91
CA ALA A 530 -10.71 15.53 24.44
C ALA A 530 -10.74 16.88 23.72
N SER A 531 -9.65 17.28 23.05
CA SER A 531 -9.54 18.57 22.36
C SER A 531 -10.65 18.77 21.32
N PRO A 532 -11.34 19.93 21.28
CA PRO A 532 -12.37 20.19 20.28
C PRO A 532 -11.81 20.30 18.85
N ALA A 533 -10.50 20.48 18.68
CA ALA A 533 -9.86 20.51 17.37
C ALA A 533 -9.77 19.11 16.72
N ILE A 534 -9.81 18.05 17.50
CA ILE A 534 -9.73 16.66 17.02
C ILE A 534 -11.14 16.15 16.74
N GLY A 535 -11.39 15.65 15.53
CA GLY A 535 -12.70 15.12 15.14
C GLY A 535 -12.83 13.60 15.22
N ALA A 536 -11.71 12.87 15.26
CA ALA A 536 -11.66 11.41 15.37
C ALA A 536 -10.44 10.94 16.17
N ILE A 537 -10.51 9.73 16.72
CA ILE A 537 -9.40 9.04 17.38
C ILE A 537 -8.73 8.15 16.35
N GLY A 538 -7.52 8.48 15.91
CA GLY A 538 -6.80 7.70 14.90
C GLY A 538 -5.94 6.61 15.53
N ILE A 539 -6.02 5.40 14.99
CA ILE A 539 -5.25 4.25 15.45
C ILE A 539 -4.69 3.49 14.24
N ASP A 540 -3.38 3.29 14.23
CA ASP A 540 -2.69 2.38 13.33
C ASP A 540 -2.79 0.96 13.92
N PHE A 541 -3.81 0.23 13.49
CA PHE A 541 -4.31 -0.96 14.16
C PHE A 541 -3.67 -2.24 13.61
N TYR A 542 -2.52 -2.59 14.20
CA TYR A 542 -1.75 -3.79 13.86
C TYR A 542 -1.59 -4.83 15.00
N PRO A 543 -2.60 -5.08 15.86
CA PRO A 543 -2.46 -6.06 16.92
C PRO A 543 -2.43 -7.50 16.36
N PRO A 544 -1.82 -8.47 17.05
CA PRO A 544 -1.83 -9.87 16.61
C PRO A 544 -3.24 -10.42 16.39
N LEU A 545 -3.52 -10.96 15.21
CA LEU A 545 -4.79 -11.62 14.88
C LEU A 545 -4.67 -13.15 14.90
N SER A 546 -3.49 -13.67 15.21
CA SER A 546 -3.24 -15.10 15.29
C SER A 546 -2.07 -15.41 16.23
N ASP A 547 -2.00 -16.66 16.68
CA ASP A 547 -0.84 -17.28 17.33
C ASP A 547 -0.58 -18.67 16.71
N TRP A 548 -0.75 -18.75 15.38
CA TRP A 548 -0.65 -19.98 14.61
C TRP A 548 0.80 -20.47 14.50
N ARG A 549 1.00 -21.79 14.51
CA ARG A 549 2.32 -22.43 14.52
C ARG A 549 2.32 -23.65 13.61
N ASP A 550 3.49 -24.21 13.37
CA ASP A 550 3.58 -25.47 12.63
C ASP A 550 3.21 -26.67 13.52
N GLY A 551 2.69 -27.71 12.89
CA GLY A 551 2.28 -28.95 13.56
C GLY A 551 0.90 -28.87 14.22
N ALA A 552 0.34 -30.01 14.61
CA ALA A 552 -1.01 -30.07 15.16
C ALA A 552 -1.08 -29.82 16.69
N GLY A 553 0.07 -29.74 17.37
CA GLY A 553 0.15 -29.74 18.84
C GLY A 553 0.05 -28.37 19.52
N HIS A 554 -0.06 -27.27 18.76
CA HIS A 554 -0.21 -25.93 19.35
C HIS A 554 -1.66 -25.65 19.74
N ALA A 555 -1.88 -24.75 20.70
CA ALA A 555 -3.20 -24.46 21.26
C ALA A 555 -4.22 -23.98 20.20
N ASP A 556 -3.78 -23.25 19.17
CA ASP A 556 -4.68 -22.67 18.16
C ASP A 556 -5.28 -23.68 17.18
N SER A 557 -4.70 -24.88 17.06
CA SER A 557 -5.24 -25.94 16.18
C SER A 557 -6.61 -26.45 16.66
N ALA A 558 -6.97 -26.18 17.92
CA ALA A 558 -8.29 -26.48 18.48
C ALA A 558 -9.39 -25.49 18.03
N PHE A 559 -9.04 -24.31 17.50
CA PHE A 559 -9.99 -23.26 17.15
C PHE A 559 -10.11 -23.00 15.65
N ALA A 560 -9.09 -23.39 14.87
CA ALA A 560 -8.99 -23.07 13.46
C ALA A 560 -8.31 -24.18 12.67
N THR A 561 -8.58 -24.23 11.37
CA THR A 561 -7.98 -25.21 10.46
C THR A 561 -6.67 -24.72 9.84
N GLY A 562 -6.37 -23.43 9.94
CA GLY A 562 -5.18 -22.82 9.37
C GLY A 562 -5.03 -21.33 9.74
N PRO A 563 -3.89 -20.72 9.37
CA PRO A 563 -3.58 -19.32 9.70
C PRO A 563 -4.45 -18.31 8.93
N ALA A 564 -5.12 -18.74 7.85
CA ALA A 564 -6.02 -17.92 7.03
C ALA A 564 -7.51 -18.17 7.31
N ASP A 565 -7.85 -18.92 8.38
CA ASP A 565 -9.24 -19.17 8.74
C ASP A 565 -9.95 -17.86 9.14
N LEU A 566 -10.93 -17.44 8.33
CA LEU A 566 -11.57 -16.13 8.46
C LEU A 566 -12.34 -15.99 9.79
N GLY A 567 -13.02 -17.04 10.23
CA GLY A 567 -13.78 -17.02 11.49
C GLY A 567 -12.85 -16.86 12.69
N TYR A 568 -11.74 -17.60 12.67
CA TYR A 568 -10.69 -17.48 13.67
C TYR A 568 -10.06 -16.07 13.69
N LEU A 569 -9.57 -15.56 12.56
CA LEU A 569 -8.96 -14.23 12.49
C LEU A 569 -9.92 -13.14 12.96
N ARG A 570 -11.21 -13.23 12.58
CA ARG A 570 -12.24 -12.27 13.01
C ARG A 570 -12.52 -12.35 14.51
N SER A 571 -12.54 -13.56 15.09
CA SER A 571 -12.71 -13.74 16.54
C SER A 571 -11.57 -13.13 17.36
N ARG A 572 -10.37 -13.03 16.76
CA ARG A 572 -9.17 -12.48 17.41
C ARG A 572 -9.11 -10.96 17.45
N LEU A 573 -10.05 -10.26 16.80
CA LEU A 573 -10.18 -8.79 16.91
C LEU A 573 -10.53 -8.35 18.35
N THR A 574 -11.24 -9.20 19.10
CA THR A 574 -11.64 -8.94 20.50
C THR A 574 -11.29 -10.12 21.39
N GLY A 575 -10.12 -10.72 21.15
CA GLY A 575 -9.63 -11.90 21.88
C GLY A 575 -8.19 -12.27 21.51
N GLY A 576 -7.65 -13.30 22.15
CA GLY A 576 -6.28 -13.77 21.95
C GLY A 576 -5.21 -12.88 22.56
N GLU A 577 -4.04 -12.81 21.93
CA GLU A 577 -2.91 -12.01 22.41
C GLU A 577 -3.28 -10.52 22.51
N ALA A 578 -2.78 -9.82 23.53
CA ALA A 578 -3.06 -8.41 23.82
C ALA A 578 -4.53 -8.10 24.16
N TYR A 579 -5.34 -9.14 24.41
CA TYR A 579 -6.70 -9.04 24.92
C TYR A 579 -6.94 -10.03 26.06
N ASP A 580 -6.94 -11.33 25.77
CA ASP A 580 -7.15 -12.37 26.77
C ASP A 580 -5.85 -12.65 27.55
N TRP A 581 -4.72 -12.62 26.84
CA TRP A 581 -3.43 -13.00 27.40
C TRP A 581 -2.24 -12.29 26.74
N SER A 582 -1.09 -12.37 27.36
CA SER A 582 0.21 -11.95 26.85
C SER A 582 1.28 -13.03 27.08
N TYR A 583 2.48 -12.82 26.54
CA TYR A 583 3.66 -13.61 26.85
C TYR A 583 4.63 -12.80 27.71
N ALA A 584 5.22 -13.42 28.73
CA ALA A 584 6.23 -12.76 29.57
C ALA A 584 7.50 -12.41 28.79
N ASP A 585 7.91 -13.31 27.90
CA ASP A 585 9.15 -13.21 27.12
C ASP A 585 9.09 -14.13 25.89
N ALA A 586 10.19 -14.17 25.14
CA ALA A 586 10.34 -15.01 23.96
C ALA A 586 10.29 -16.52 24.28
N ALA A 587 10.75 -16.96 25.46
CA ALA A 587 10.73 -18.36 25.86
C ALA A 587 9.30 -18.82 26.19
N GLY A 588 8.55 -18.00 26.91
CA GLY A 588 7.12 -18.17 27.16
C GLY A 588 6.32 -18.18 25.85
N ARG A 589 6.64 -17.27 24.91
CA ARG A 589 6.05 -17.30 23.57
C ARG A 589 6.37 -18.61 22.86
N ALA A 590 7.62 -19.07 22.83
CA ALA A 590 8.01 -20.32 22.17
C ALA A 590 7.29 -21.54 22.78
N ALA A 591 7.17 -21.60 24.10
CA ALA A 591 6.45 -22.65 24.83
C ALA A 591 4.93 -22.49 24.84
N GLN A 592 4.40 -21.39 24.27
CA GLN A 592 2.98 -21.03 24.28
C GLN A 592 2.38 -20.89 25.69
N VAL A 593 3.18 -20.41 26.65
CA VAL A 593 2.77 -20.15 28.04
C VAL A 593 2.06 -18.79 28.12
N ARG A 594 0.74 -18.83 28.00
CA ARG A 594 -0.13 -17.63 27.98
C ARG A 594 -0.42 -17.14 29.39
N LEU A 595 -0.14 -15.86 29.65
CA LEU A 595 -0.46 -15.19 30.91
C LEU A 595 -1.74 -14.37 30.76
N PRO A 596 -2.77 -14.59 31.60
CA PRO A 596 -4.02 -13.85 31.46
C PRO A 596 -3.83 -12.36 31.76
N ILE A 597 -4.46 -11.50 30.97
CA ILE A 597 -4.49 -10.05 31.22
C ILE A 597 -5.67 -9.75 32.13
N THR A 598 -5.37 -9.31 33.36
CA THR A 598 -6.37 -9.00 34.40
C THR A 598 -5.97 -7.74 35.17
N ASP A 599 -6.93 -7.13 35.86
CA ASP A 599 -6.73 -5.93 36.69
C ASP A 599 -6.99 -6.19 38.19
N GLY A 600 -7.16 -7.46 38.56
CA GLY A 600 -7.39 -7.87 39.95
C GLY A 600 -8.50 -7.06 40.65
N VAL A 601 -8.09 -6.22 41.60
CA VAL A 601 -8.94 -5.48 42.54
C VAL A 601 -9.92 -4.51 41.85
N HIS A 602 -9.48 -3.82 40.79
CA HIS A 602 -10.30 -2.77 40.16
C HIS A 602 -11.18 -3.29 39.02
N GLY A 603 -10.92 -4.51 38.52
CA GLY A 603 -11.79 -5.17 37.54
C GLY A 603 -11.88 -4.46 36.18
N LYS A 604 -10.90 -3.63 35.80
CA LYS A 604 -10.81 -2.91 34.51
C LYS A 604 -9.69 -3.48 33.63
N PRO A 605 -9.76 -4.75 33.18
CA PRO A 605 -8.68 -5.35 32.39
C PRO A 605 -8.45 -4.64 31.06
N TRP A 606 -9.44 -3.93 30.52
CA TRP A 606 -9.32 -3.14 29.28
C TRP A 606 -8.20 -2.09 29.34
N VAL A 607 -7.83 -1.60 30.53
CA VAL A 607 -6.69 -0.69 30.72
C VAL A 607 -5.37 -1.34 30.28
N PHE A 608 -5.25 -2.65 30.40
CA PHE A 608 -4.03 -3.43 30.12
C PHE A 608 -4.12 -4.21 28.81
N ARG A 609 -5.16 -3.98 28.00
CA ARG A 609 -5.42 -4.69 26.74
C ARG A 609 -5.29 -3.72 25.57
N PRO A 610 -4.10 -3.62 24.94
CA PRO A 610 -3.90 -2.75 23.77
C PRO A 610 -4.84 -3.04 22.59
N LYS A 611 -5.47 -4.22 22.53
CA LYS A 611 -6.45 -4.54 21.48
C LYS A 611 -7.89 -4.15 21.84
N ASP A 612 -8.19 -3.88 23.10
CA ASP A 612 -9.56 -3.72 23.61
C ASP A 612 -10.12 -2.32 23.31
N LEU A 613 -10.41 -2.07 22.03
CA LEU A 613 -11.00 -0.81 21.55
C LEU A 613 -12.33 -0.52 22.25
N VAL A 614 -13.18 -1.54 22.42
CA VAL A 614 -14.51 -1.38 23.02
C VAL A 614 -14.40 -1.00 24.49
N GLY A 615 -13.59 -1.73 25.25
CA GLY A 615 -13.38 -1.48 26.67
C GLY A 615 -12.79 -0.09 26.90
N TRP A 616 -11.79 0.31 26.13
CA TRP A 616 -11.21 1.65 26.22
C TRP A 616 -12.24 2.74 25.84
N TRP A 617 -12.84 2.65 24.66
CA TRP A 617 -13.72 3.71 24.13
C TRP A 617 -15.02 3.91 24.93
N SER A 618 -15.51 2.86 25.59
CA SER A 618 -16.81 2.86 26.27
C SER A 618 -16.74 3.22 27.76
N ASN A 619 -15.56 3.35 28.35
CA ASN A 619 -15.40 3.51 29.79
C ASN A 619 -14.74 4.84 30.17
N PRO A 620 -15.09 5.44 31.32
CA PRO A 620 -14.34 6.57 31.87
C PRO A 620 -12.89 6.16 32.17
N HIS A 621 -11.94 6.95 31.71
CA HIS A 621 -10.52 6.75 32.00
C HIS A 621 -10.20 7.35 33.37
N VAL A 622 -9.67 6.54 34.27
CA VAL A 622 -9.30 6.95 35.64
C VAL A 622 -7.86 6.53 35.88
N GLU A 623 -7.01 7.51 36.18
CA GLU A 623 -5.58 7.28 36.40
C GLU A 623 -5.33 6.60 37.74
N ARG A 624 -4.11 6.06 37.90
CA ARG A 624 -3.65 5.45 39.15
C ARG A 624 -2.28 5.96 39.54
N VAL A 625 -2.11 6.17 40.85
CA VAL A 625 -0.82 6.44 41.48
C VAL A 625 -0.66 5.48 42.65
N GLY A 626 0.37 4.65 42.63
CA GLY A 626 0.64 3.67 43.68
C GLY A 626 -0.51 2.65 43.89
N GLY A 627 -1.27 2.34 42.84
CA GLY A 627 -2.39 1.40 42.83
C GLY A 627 -3.74 2.00 43.22
N VAL A 628 -3.80 3.29 43.54
CA VAL A 628 -5.02 3.99 43.95
C VAL A 628 -5.55 4.82 42.78
N GLU A 629 -6.83 4.64 42.45
CA GLU A 629 -7.52 5.43 41.43
C GLU A 629 -7.65 6.90 41.86
N THR A 630 -7.43 7.81 40.92
CA THR A 630 -7.52 9.26 41.12
C THR A 630 -8.87 9.79 40.58
N ALA A 631 -8.86 10.89 39.84
CA ALA A 631 -10.04 11.43 39.17
C ALA A 631 -10.09 10.96 37.71
N PRO A 632 -11.28 10.90 37.09
CA PRO A 632 -11.38 10.68 35.66
C PRO A 632 -10.63 11.75 34.85
N THR A 633 -10.06 11.36 33.71
CA THR A 633 -9.43 12.28 32.76
C THR A 633 -10.48 13.12 32.03
N ALA A 634 -10.03 14.00 31.13
CA ALA A 634 -10.91 14.77 30.27
C ALA A 634 -11.61 13.93 29.17
N PHE A 635 -11.21 12.67 28.97
CA PHE A 635 -11.80 11.81 27.95
C PHE A 635 -13.26 11.49 28.29
N GLN A 636 -14.12 11.64 27.29
CA GLN A 636 -15.54 11.31 27.40
C GLN A 636 -15.84 10.03 26.61
N PRO A 637 -16.39 8.99 27.27
CA PRO A 637 -16.74 7.75 26.59
C PRO A 637 -17.69 7.99 25.42
N GLY A 638 -17.40 7.33 24.29
CA GLY A 638 -18.25 7.43 23.11
C GLY A 638 -18.33 8.81 22.45
N ALA A 639 -17.47 9.76 22.79
CA ALA A 639 -17.56 11.14 22.32
C ALA A 639 -17.13 11.32 20.86
N LYS A 640 -16.20 10.49 20.35
CA LYS A 640 -15.66 10.59 19.00
C LYS A 640 -15.53 9.20 18.37
N PRO A 641 -15.72 9.06 17.05
CA PRO A 641 -15.44 7.80 16.38
C PRO A 641 -13.93 7.53 16.33
N ILE A 642 -13.59 6.25 16.23
CA ILE A 642 -12.27 5.73 15.92
C ILE A 642 -12.15 5.63 14.39
N TRP A 643 -11.05 6.15 13.87
CA TRP A 643 -10.55 5.87 12.53
C TRP A 643 -9.42 4.86 12.68
N LEU A 644 -9.52 3.74 11.97
CA LEU A 644 -8.38 2.85 11.83
C LEU A 644 -7.54 3.44 10.69
N THR A 645 -6.65 4.36 11.05
CA THR A 645 -5.84 5.19 10.14
C THR A 645 -4.87 4.35 9.33
N GLU A 646 -4.53 3.18 9.85
CA GLU A 646 -3.91 2.09 9.12
C GLU A 646 -4.42 0.73 9.62
N ILE A 647 -4.63 -0.20 8.70
CA ILE A 647 -4.72 -1.63 8.95
C ILE A 647 -3.88 -2.34 7.90
N GLY A 648 -3.18 -3.40 8.27
CA GLY A 648 -2.38 -4.13 7.30
C GLY A 648 -1.99 -5.52 7.78
N ILE A 649 -1.73 -6.40 6.82
CA ILE A 649 -1.21 -7.75 7.06
C ILE A 649 -0.11 -7.97 6.02
N PRO A 650 1.13 -8.34 6.41
CA PRO A 650 2.16 -8.67 5.43
C PRO A 650 1.76 -9.95 4.70
N ALA A 651 2.01 -10.01 3.38
CA ALA A 651 1.70 -11.18 2.56
C ALA A 651 2.76 -12.29 2.72
N VAL A 652 2.87 -12.79 3.94
CA VAL A 652 3.84 -13.80 4.35
C VAL A 652 3.15 -14.84 5.23
N ASP A 653 3.67 -16.06 5.23
CA ASP A 653 3.21 -17.15 6.09
C ASP A 653 3.00 -16.65 7.52
N LYS A 654 1.81 -16.89 8.09
CA LYS A 654 1.41 -16.42 9.43
C LYS A 654 1.55 -14.90 9.62
N GLY A 655 1.35 -14.11 8.57
CA GLY A 655 1.31 -12.64 8.60
C GLY A 655 0.48 -12.06 9.74
N ALA A 656 -0.65 -12.71 10.03
CA ALA A 656 -1.56 -12.35 11.12
C ALA A 656 -0.98 -12.50 12.53
N ASN A 657 0.14 -13.20 12.74
CA ASN A 657 0.77 -13.34 14.07
C ASN A 657 1.44 -12.05 14.55
N ALA A 658 1.92 -11.21 13.63
CA ALA A 658 2.49 -9.90 13.94
C ALA A 658 2.23 -8.94 12.77
N PRO A 659 1.01 -8.42 12.64
CA PRO A 659 0.60 -7.57 11.52
C PRO A 659 1.47 -6.33 11.29
N ASN A 660 2.14 -5.83 12.32
CA ASN A 660 2.99 -4.64 12.27
C ASN A 660 4.38 -4.87 11.64
N VAL A 661 4.82 -6.14 11.50
CA VAL A 661 6.20 -6.44 11.09
C VAL A 661 6.39 -6.25 9.59
N PHE A 662 7.45 -5.52 9.22
CA PHE A 662 7.74 -5.14 7.84
C PHE A 662 9.10 -5.70 7.36
N PRO A 663 9.19 -6.26 6.15
CA PRO A 663 10.42 -6.89 5.65
C PRO A 663 11.34 -5.89 4.93
N ASP A 664 11.91 -4.92 5.65
CA ASP A 664 12.90 -3.98 5.09
C ASP A 664 14.31 -4.29 5.59
N ALA A 665 15.12 -5.00 4.80
CA ALA A 665 16.44 -5.49 5.22
C ALA A 665 17.42 -4.39 5.67
N LYS A 666 17.24 -3.14 5.19
CA LYS A 666 18.13 -2.04 5.59
C LYS A 666 17.78 -1.54 7.01
N SER A 667 16.53 -1.65 7.45
CA SER A 667 16.07 -1.13 8.73
C SER A 667 16.44 -2.01 9.92
N ALA A 668 16.64 -1.39 11.09
CA ALA A 668 16.73 -2.09 12.37
C ALA A 668 15.40 -2.71 12.83
N GLU A 669 14.27 -2.29 12.25
CA GLU A 669 12.93 -2.80 12.58
C GLU A 669 12.49 -3.94 11.63
N SER A 670 13.38 -4.38 10.74
CA SER A 670 13.15 -5.51 9.85
C SER A 670 12.86 -6.79 10.62
N GLY A 671 11.90 -7.58 10.14
CA GLY A 671 11.65 -8.89 10.71
C GLY A 671 10.68 -9.74 9.90
N ALA A 672 10.35 -10.89 10.48
CA ALA A 672 9.26 -11.74 10.02
C ALA A 672 8.26 -11.94 11.18
N PRO A 673 6.96 -12.13 10.88
CA PRO A 673 5.98 -12.47 11.90
C PRO A 673 6.37 -13.70 12.71
N TYR A 674 5.93 -13.78 13.96
CA TYR A 674 6.30 -14.88 14.85
C TYR A 674 5.97 -16.24 14.22
N PHE A 675 6.94 -17.16 14.24
CA PHE A 675 6.83 -18.52 13.70
C PHE A 675 6.59 -18.60 12.18
N SER A 676 6.69 -17.48 11.46
CA SER A 676 6.65 -17.45 10.00
C SER A 676 7.83 -18.19 9.39
N SER A 677 7.58 -18.91 8.31
CA SER A 677 8.64 -19.43 7.43
C SER A 677 9.28 -18.37 6.53
N GLY A 678 8.71 -17.16 6.47
CA GLY A 678 9.12 -16.10 5.56
C GLY A 678 8.65 -16.27 4.11
N ALA A 679 7.93 -17.36 3.80
CA ALA A 679 7.38 -17.59 2.47
C ALA A 679 6.19 -16.67 2.19
N ARG A 680 6.06 -16.18 0.95
CA ARG A 680 4.92 -15.35 0.53
C ARG A 680 3.60 -16.10 0.67
N ASP A 681 2.60 -15.42 1.26
CA ASP A 681 1.23 -15.91 1.39
C ASP A 681 0.20 -14.78 1.20
N ASP A 682 -0.28 -14.65 -0.04
CA ASP A 682 -1.29 -13.64 -0.40
C ASP A 682 -2.66 -13.94 0.23
N LEU A 683 -2.96 -15.21 0.54
CA LEU A 683 -4.26 -15.61 1.12
C LEU A 683 -4.36 -15.17 2.57
N VAL A 684 -3.29 -15.31 3.37
CA VAL A 684 -3.25 -14.82 4.75
C VAL A 684 -3.45 -13.31 4.80
N GLN A 685 -2.80 -12.55 3.91
CA GLN A 685 -3.03 -11.11 3.81
C GLN A 685 -4.49 -10.80 3.49
N ALA A 686 -5.04 -11.42 2.43
CA ALA A 686 -6.41 -11.16 2.00
C ALA A 686 -7.43 -11.48 3.11
N ARG A 687 -7.28 -12.62 3.79
CA ARG A 687 -8.19 -13.05 4.86
C ARG A 687 -8.04 -12.25 6.15
N GLY A 688 -6.83 -11.82 6.50
CA GLY A 688 -6.62 -10.95 7.66
C GLY A 688 -7.24 -9.57 7.47
N LEU A 689 -7.05 -8.96 6.30
CA LEU A 689 -7.69 -7.69 5.95
C LEU A 689 -9.22 -7.81 5.88
N GLU A 690 -9.72 -8.89 5.27
CA GLU A 690 -11.15 -9.20 5.26
C GLU A 690 -11.70 -9.39 6.67
N ALA A 691 -10.97 -10.06 7.57
CA ALA A 691 -11.38 -10.25 8.95
C ALA A 691 -11.58 -8.92 9.68
N VAL A 692 -10.62 -7.99 9.55
CA VAL A 692 -10.73 -6.64 10.15
C VAL A 692 -11.92 -5.88 9.58
N ILE A 693 -12.04 -5.77 8.25
CA ILE A 693 -13.12 -4.99 7.61
C ILE A 693 -14.49 -5.59 7.94
N SER A 694 -14.66 -6.90 7.74
CA SER A 694 -15.94 -7.58 8.03
C SER A 694 -16.26 -7.64 9.53
N GLY A 695 -15.23 -7.59 10.38
CA GLY A 695 -15.41 -7.54 11.83
C GLY A 695 -16.03 -6.24 12.32
N PHE A 696 -15.68 -5.11 11.70
CA PHE A 696 -16.17 -3.79 12.10
C PHE A 696 -17.29 -3.24 11.20
N ASP A 697 -17.52 -3.77 10.00
CA ASP A 697 -18.55 -3.28 9.08
C ASP A 697 -19.91 -3.99 9.25
N PRO A 698 -20.98 -3.32 9.74
CA PRO A 698 -22.30 -3.93 9.91
C PRO A 698 -22.97 -4.36 8.60
N ALA A 699 -22.46 -3.93 7.45
CA ALA A 699 -22.95 -4.37 6.15
C ALA A 699 -22.34 -5.72 5.70
N ARG A 700 -21.41 -6.30 6.46
CA ARG A 700 -20.67 -7.51 6.09
C ARG A 700 -21.11 -8.72 6.90
N GLU A 701 -20.98 -9.89 6.28
CA GLU A 701 -21.25 -11.16 6.92
C GLU A 701 -20.27 -11.43 8.07
N GLY A 702 -20.80 -11.95 9.18
CA GLY A 702 -20.01 -12.24 10.39
C GLY A 702 -19.72 -11.03 11.28
N PHE A 703 -20.37 -9.89 10.99
CA PHE A 703 -20.41 -8.76 11.90
C PHE A 703 -21.14 -9.12 13.21
N GLU A 704 -20.58 -8.66 14.33
CA GLU A 704 -21.18 -8.78 15.65
C GLU A 704 -21.31 -7.40 16.29
N ALA A 705 -22.52 -7.04 16.75
CA ALA A 705 -22.79 -5.71 17.28
C ALA A 705 -21.92 -5.32 18.47
N GLY A 706 -21.53 -6.30 19.31
CA GLY A 706 -20.63 -6.09 20.45
C GLY A 706 -19.20 -5.71 20.06
N ARG A 707 -18.74 -6.06 18.85
CA ARG A 707 -17.38 -5.75 18.36
C ARG A 707 -17.24 -4.30 17.90
N ASN A 708 -18.33 -3.72 17.39
CA ASN A 708 -18.38 -2.33 16.97
C ASN A 708 -19.67 -1.65 17.45
N PRO A 709 -19.77 -1.34 18.76
CA PRO A 709 -20.99 -0.82 19.34
C PRO A 709 -21.33 0.58 18.82
N VAL A 710 -22.59 0.95 18.99
CA VAL A 710 -23.06 2.33 18.88
C VAL A 710 -23.24 2.86 20.30
N HIS A 711 -22.62 3.98 20.63
CA HIS A 711 -22.73 4.55 21.95
C HIS A 711 -24.19 5.00 22.20
N PRO A 712 -24.82 4.58 23.31
CA PRO A 712 -26.26 4.76 23.51
C PRO A 712 -26.69 6.23 23.66
N VAL A 713 -25.77 7.12 24.10
CA VAL A 713 -26.09 8.54 24.33
C VAL A 713 -25.74 9.41 23.12
N THR A 714 -24.56 9.22 22.53
CA THR A 714 -24.07 10.07 21.42
C THR A 714 -24.55 9.56 20.06
N GLY A 715 -24.98 8.30 19.96
CA GLY A 715 -25.36 7.67 18.69
C GLY A 715 -24.19 7.39 17.75
N ILE A 716 -22.96 7.64 18.19
CA ILE A 716 -21.74 7.44 17.42
C ILE A 716 -21.41 5.95 17.39
N ARG A 717 -21.08 5.41 16.21
CA ARG A 717 -20.49 4.07 16.07
C ARG A 717 -19.00 4.14 16.39
N MET A 718 -18.50 3.19 17.19
CA MET A 718 -17.11 3.20 17.65
C MET A 718 -16.12 3.29 16.50
N VAL A 719 -16.05 2.29 15.62
CA VAL A 719 -15.24 2.34 14.39
C VAL A 719 -16.16 2.71 13.24
N ASP A 720 -15.87 3.80 12.53
CA ASP A 720 -16.59 4.11 11.28
C ASP A 720 -16.04 3.22 10.14
N PRO A 721 -16.84 2.32 9.55
CA PRO A 721 -16.37 1.43 8.48
C PRO A 721 -15.93 2.17 7.22
N ALA A 722 -16.30 3.45 7.04
CA ALA A 722 -15.80 4.29 5.96
C ALA A 722 -14.39 4.86 6.22
N ASN A 723 -13.86 4.70 7.45
CA ASN A 723 -12.57 5.19 7.92
C ASN A 723 -11.68 4.04 8.42
N ILE A 724 -11.70 2.92 7.70
CA ILE A 724 -10.74 1.82 7.85
C ILE A 724 -9.81 1.89 6.63
N PHE A 725 -8.61 2.42 6.84
CA PHE A 725 -7.63 2.68 5.79
C PHE A 725 -6.70 1.49 5.64
N VAL A 726 -6.74 0.82 4.48
CA VAL A 726 -5.86 -0.33 4.23
C VAL A 726 -4.47 0.15 3.83
N TRP A 727 -3.47 -0.23 4.61
CA TRP A 727 -2.06 -0.11 4.30
C TRP A 727 -1.59 -1.35 3.51
N SER A 728 -1.17 -1.23 2.26
CA SER A 728 -1.04 0.01 1.48
C SER A 728 -1.22 -0.19 -0.03
N TYR A 729 -1.55 0.90 -0.73
CA TYR A 729 -1.54 0.96 -2.19
C TYR A 729 -0.46 1.93 -2.66
N ASP A 730 0.33 1.53 -3.66
CA ASP A 730 1.47 2.29 -4.16
C ASP A 730 1.13 3.06 -5.43
N ALA A 731 1.55 4.32 -5.49
CA ALA A 731 1.41 5.20 -6.64
C ALA A 731 2.29 4.77 -7.82
N ARG A 732 3.31 3.94 -7.58
CA ARG A 732 4.08 3.29 -8.65
C ARG A 732 3.25 2.12 -9.20
N PRO A 733 2.94 2.10 -10.51
CA PRO A 733 2.01 1.15 -11.06
C PRO A 733 2.63 -0.25 -11.11
N TYR A 734 1.84 -1.26 -10.76
CA TYR A 734 2.23 -2.65 -10.96
C TYR A 734 2.04 -3.08 -12.43
N PRO A 735 2.98 -3.81 -13.04
CA PRO A 735 4.15 -4.44 -12.40
C PRO A 735 5.44 -3.62 -12.48
N ALA A 736 5.42 -2.39 -13.03
CA ALA A 736 6.64 -1.57 -13.12
C ALA A 736 7.34 -1.52 -11.76
N PHE A 737 6.62 -1.17 -10.70
CA PHE A 737 6.99 -1.59 -9.35
C PHE A 737 6.30 -2.92 -9.02
N PRO A 738 7.02 -3.97 -8.58
CA PRO A 738 8.44 -3.99 -8.19
C PRO A 738 9.46 -4.37 -9.30
N ASP A 739 9.05 -4.66 -10.54
CA ASP A 739 9.94 -5.29 -11.54
C ASP A 739 11.17 -4.44 -11.93
N LEU A 740 11.10 -3.10 -11.81
CA LEU A 740 12.17 -2.17 -12.18
C LEU A 740 13.08 -1.82 -10.99
N GLY A 741 13.69 -2.82 -10.36
CA GLY A 741 14.61 -2.66 -9.21
C GLY A 741 15.91 -1.88 -9.49
N GLY A 742 16.16 -1.50 -10.76
CA GLY A 742 17.21 -0.53 -11.10
C GLY A 742 16.82 0.93 -10.82
N ILE A 743 15.52 1.20 -10.63
CA ILE A 743 14.95 2.54 -10.43
C ILE A 743 14.60 2.77 -8.96
N TRP A 744 14.01 1.75 -8.32
CA TRP A 744 13.64 1.78 -6.91
C TRP A 744 14.49 0.78 -6.12
N ALA A 745 14.65 1.01 -4.81
CA ALA A 745 15.52 0.22 -3.95
C ALA A 745 14.79 -0.60 -2.88
N ASP A 746 13.46 -0.47 -2.82
CA ASP A 746 12.55 -1.11 -1.89
C ASP A 746 11.73 -2.25 -2.53
N GLU A 747 12.11 -2.69 -3.73
CA GLU A 747 11.39 -3.69 -4.52
C GLU A 747 11.31 -5.05 -3.82
N ALA A 748 12.35 -5.43 -3.08
CA ALA A 748 12.40 -6.70 -2.36
C ALA A 748 11.35 -6.78 -1.24
N ALA A 749 10.98 -5.64 -0.65
CA ALA A 749 9.97 -5.59 0.40
C ALA A 749 8.54 -5.81 -0.15
N HIS A 750 8.31 -5.59 -1.45
CA HIS A 750 6.99 -5.83 -2.06
C HIS A 750 6.55 -7.28 -1.89
N ASP A 751 7.45 -8.26 -2.07
CA ASP A 751 7.08 -9.68 -2.20
C ASP A 751 6.42 -10.26 -0.95
N THR A 752 6.81 -9.80 0.25
CA THR A 752 6.27 -10.27 1.53
C THR A 752 5.71 -9.17 2.42
N GLY A 753 5.80 -7.90 2.01
CA GLY A 753 5.25 -6.76 2.74
C GLY A 753 3.76 -6.53 2.52
N HIS A 754 3.27 -5.36 2.92
CA HIS A 754 1.84 -5.03 3.01
C HIS A 754 1.18 -4.55 1.72
N TRP A 755 1.94 -4.35 0.65
CA TRP A 755 1.43 -3.82 -0.63
C TRP A 755 0.24 -4.62 -1.18
N LEU A 756 -0.78 -3.91 -1.65
CA LEU A 756 -1.92 -4.50 -2.35
C LEU A 756 -1.68 -4.61 -3.87
N ASN A 757 -0.76 -3.81 -4.40
CA ASN A 757 -0.47 -3.73 -5.84
C ASN A 757 -0.14 -5.11 -6.41
N GLY A 758 -1.00 -5.60 -7.30
CA GLY A 758 -0.84 -6.89 -7.97
C GLY A 758 -1.42 -8.10 -7.24
N ARG A 759 -1.99 -7.92 -6.04
CA ARG A 759 -2.60 -8.96 -5.19
C ARG A 759 -4.13 -8.89 -5.09
N ILE A 760 -4.71 -7.70 -5.26
CA ILE A 760 -6.17 -7.48 -5.24
C ILE A 760 -6.81 -7.41 -6.62
#